data_AF-A0A7X6V3Z2-F1
#
_entry.id   AF-A0A7X6V3Z2-F1
#
_cell.length_a   1.000
_cell.length_b   1.000
_cell.length_c   1.000
_cell.angle_alpha   90.00
_cell.angle_beta   90.00
_cell.angle_gamma   90.00
#
_symmetry.space_group_name_H-M   'P 1'
#
loop_
_entity.id
_entity.type
_entity.pdbx_description
1 polymer ?
#
loop_
_entity_poly.entity_id
_entity_poly.type
_entity_poly.pdbx_seq_one_letter_code
_entity_poly.pdbx_strand_id
1 'polypeptide(L)'
;MISFNIEYKTRFGQQLFVAGSLPELGEWDYSRALPMSYSDEGNWKAEIKNPSGIFSYKYILKSPSGILVEVGEPRNISTDTRSGNITLHDMWQGSSDHSAFLSAPFANVFYRRESLKAPVESDYAKELVIRVTAPLVQSDDSISICGECDALGNWNPLKALPMRPISGCRWEVALDASLLPEVVRFKFIKLIGESACIWETCDNRTLEVPVLAKGDSIRYECGVTTFPPRTPRFAGVAVPIFSLRSEDGYGIGDFTDIRKLVDWATITQQRIIQLLPINDTWSTGTWTDSYPYSGISIMALHPIYINPSLLGKVEDTVKAKKFESERKSLNALESLDYERVLRLKDAWCRTLFEQDGGAFMEKPGFKDFFEANSAWLLPYAAFCVLRDKYGTADFSRWAKYSVYDRKKVNTLWKNVRSGREMRYYVYLQYHLHLQMLDARDYAHSRGIAIKGDIPIGITPQSVEAWSEPHYFNMDAQAGAPPDDFSVKGQNWGFPTYNWARMAEDGYSWWKRRFAKMAEYFDAYRIDHVLGFFRIWEVPSDQVLGLMGHFNPAMPYSYEDMMSRGFDFRYDRHATPYIRYYMLREMFGERCQMVQETFLDSNELDVFTLKPEFSNQKLIEAWFDGKEDNDLKDGIMALAGEVLFVKDPNNFGCFHPRISAQYTYSYKALSEEEKSAFNRLYDEFFYTRHNEFWQDAAMRRLPQLITATNMLTCAEDLGMIPACVPPVLEQLKILTLEIQRMPKEVGVVLGNPAHYPYLSVCATGTH
;
A
#
# COMPACT_ATOMS: atom_id res chain seq x y z
N MET A 1 -14.52 11.07 -36.43
CA MET A 1 -14.67 11.70 -35.09
C MET A 1 -14.81 10.59 -34.05
N ILE A 2 -14.40 10.79 -32.79
CA ILE A 2 -14.71 9.88 -31.69
C ILE A 2 -15.61 10.58 -30.68
N SER A 3 -16.73 9.94 -30.33
CA SER A 3 -17.67 10.40 -29.31
C SER A 3 -17.63 9.46 -28.10
N PHE A 4 -17.25 9.99 -26.95
CA PHE A 4 -17.33 9.32 -25.66
C PHE A 4 -18.69 9.59 -25.03
N ASN A 5 -19.43 8.54 -24.68
CA ASN A 5 -20.71 8.63 -24.00
C ASN A 5 -20.71 7.70 -22.79
N ILE A 6 -21.20 8.17 -21.65
CA ILE A 6 -21.26 7.39 -20.41
C ILE A 6 -22.43 7.84 -19.55
N GLU A 7 -23.17 6.89 -19.01
CA GLU A 7 -24.18 7.18 -17.99
C GLU A 7 -23.50 7.25 -16.62
N TYR A 8 -23.59 8.40 -15.95
CA TYR A 8 -23.03 8.58 -14.61
C TYR A 8 -23.78 9.64 -13.81
N LYS A 9 -24.25 9.26 -12.62
CA LYS A 9 -24.95 10.15 -11.70
C LYS A 9 -23.96 10.92 -10.83
N THR A 10 -23.79 12.20 -11.10
CA THR A 10 -22.95 13.09 -10.29
C THR A 10 -23.72 13.69 -9.12
N ARG A 11 -22.99 14.07 -8.08
CA ARG A 11 -23.46 14.93 -6.98
C ARG A 11 -23.07 16.38 -7.25
N PHE A 12 -23.69 17.31 -6.52
CA PHE A 12 -23.33 18.72 -6.60
C PHE A 12 -21.81 18.92 -6.42
N GLY A 13 -21.20 19.74 -7.28
CA GLY A 13 -19.76 20.00 -7.30
C GLY A 13 -18.92 18.94 -8.02
N GLN A 14 -19.50 17.85 -8.53
CA GLN A 14 -18.77 16.85 -9.31
C GLN A 14 -18.90 17.07 -10.82
N GLN A 15 -17.82 16.86 -11.55
CA GLN A 15 -17.79 16.93 -13.02
C GLN A 15 -16.97 15.77 -13.60
N LEU A 16 -17.48 15.19 -14.69
CA LEU A 16 -16.86 14.05 -15.36
C LEU A 16 -15.91 14.51 -16.47
N PHE A 17 -14.81 13.78 -16.62
CA PHE A 17 -13.76 14.03 -17.62
C PHE A 17 -13.28 12.70 -18.23
N VAL A 18 -12.68 12.79 -19.42
CA VAL A 18 -11.94 11.71 -20.07
C VAL A 18 -10.45 12.05 -20.04
N ALA A 19 -9.62 11.15 -19.51
CA ALA A 19 -8.17 11.25 -19.52
C ALA A 19 -7.55 10.08 -20.29
N GLY A 20 -6.43 10.28 -20.97
CA GLY A 20 -5.86 9.23 -21.80
C GLY A 20 -4.49 9.56 -22.39
N SER A 21 -3.98 8.66 -23.21
CA SER A 21 -2.62 8.75 -23.78
C SER A 21 -2.47 9.77 -24.90
N LEU A 22 -3.58 10.29 -25.45
CA LEU A 22 -3.55 11.32 -26.50
C LEU A 22 -3.33 12.72 -25.90
N PRO A 23 -2.73 13.65 -26.66
CA PRO A 23 -2.66 15.07 -26.31
C PRO A 23 -4.03 15.68 -25.97
N GLU A 24 -5.07 15.36 -26.75
CA GLU A 24 -6.44 15.83 -26.55
C GLU A 24 -7.09 15.28 -25.27
N LEU A 25 -6.54 14.19 -24.72
CA LEU A 25 -6.97 13.57 -23.48
C LEU A 25 -6.00 13.85 -22.32
N GLY A 26 -5.03 14.75 -22.52
CA GLY A 26 -4.12 15.23 -21.48
C GLY A 26 -2.86 14.39 -21.25
N GLU A 27 -2.58 13.34 -22.03
CA GLU A 27 -1.39 12.46 -21.86
C GLU A 27 -1.25 11.95 -20.41
N TRP A 28 -2.36 11.51 -19.83
CA TRP A 28 -2.49 11.09 -18.42
C TRP A 28 -2.27 12.17 -17.36
N ASP A 29 -2.08 13.42 -17.75
CA ASP A 29 -2.16 14.57 -16.85
C ASP A 29 -3.64 14.92 -16.61
N TYR A 30 -4.15 14.55 -15.44
CA TYR A 30 -5.55 14.78 -15.08
C TYR A 30 -5.94 16.26 -15.02
N SER A 31 -4.98 17.18 -14.86
CA SER A 31 -5.27 18.61 -14.94
C SER A 31 -5.68 19.02 -16.35
N ARG A 32 -5.15 18.34 -17.37
CA ARG A 32 -5.41 18.53 -18.80
C ARG A 32 -6.47 17.59 -19.39
N ALA A 33 -7.13 16.77 -18.56
CA ALA A 33 -8.19 15.85 -19.00
C ALA A 33 -9.36 16.59 -19.68
N LEU A 34 -9.97 15.94 -20.67
CA LEU A 34 -11.06 16.48 -21.48
C LEU A 34 -12.37 16.54 -20.67
N PRO A 35 -12.96 17.73 -20.41
CA PRO A 35 -14.25 17.82 -19.73
C PRO A 35 -15.37 17.22 -20.58
N MET A 36 -16.30 16.53 -19.90
CA MET A 36 -17.52 16.04 -20.53
C MET A 36 -18.68 17.02 -20.26
N SER A 37 -19.59 17.10 -21.22
CA SER A 37 -20.83 17.85 -21.13
C SER A 37 -21.97 16.92 -20.69
N TYR A 38 -22.73 17.33 -19.69
CA TYR A 38 -23.94 16.64 -19.27
C TYR A 38 -25.05 16.85 -20.31
N SER A 39 -25.71 15.77 -20.72
CA SER A 39 -26.96 15.78 -21.48
C SER A 39 -28.10 15.23 -20.62
N ASP A 40 -29.35 15.46 -21.03
CA ASP A 40 -30.52 14.98 -20.30
C ASP A 40 -30.45 13.46 -20.00
N GLU A 41 -31.14 13.04 -18.93
CA GLU A 41 -31.26 11.63 -18.47
C GLU A 41 -30.00 10.98 -17.85
N GLY A 42 -28.98 11.75 -17.44
CA GLY A 42 -27.83 11.18 -16.71
C GLY A 42 -26.62 10.83 -17.58
N ASN A 43 -26.66 11.18 -18.86
CA ASN A 43 -25.61 10.90 -19.82
C ASN A 43 -24.58 12.04 -19.90
N TRP A 44 -23.32 11.68 -20.09
CA TRP A 44 -22.21 12.59 -20.30
C TRP A 44 -21.59 12.33 -21.66
N LYS A 45 -21.22 13.41 -22.36
CA LYS A 45 -20.64 13.35 -23.71
C LYS A 45 -19.36 14.18 -23.84
N ALA A 46 -18.37 13.64 -24.54
CA ALA A 46 -17.21 14.39 -25.03
C ALA A 46 -16.80 13.91 -26.42
N GLU A 47 -16.15 14.78 -27.21
CA GLU A 47 -15.77 14.46 -28.59
C GLU A 47 -14.33 14.88 -28.88
N ILE A 48 -13.62 14.05 -29.65
CA ILE A 48 -12.31 14.39 -30.23
C ILE A 48 -12.34 14.19 -31.75
N LYS A 49 -11.57 15.01 -32.47
CA LYS A 49 -11.55 15.03 -33.93
C LYS A 49 -10.28 14.38 -34.45
N ASN A 50 -10.45 13.45 -35.39
CA ASN A 50 -9.38 12.79 -36.16
C ASN A 50 -8.19 12.25 -35.34
N PRO A 51 -8.41 11.53 -34.22
CA PRO A 51 -7.32 10.80 -33.58
C PRO A 51 -6.81 9.69 -34.52
N SER A 52 -5.54 9.35 -34.42
CA SER A 52 -4.90 8.29 -35.20
C SER A 52 -4.15 7.30 -34.30
N GLY A 53 -4.01 6.06 -34.75
CA GLY A 53 -3.32 5.01 -34.02
C GLY A 53 -4.16 4.32 -32.95
N ILE A 54 -3.44 3.61 -32.07
CA ILE A 54 -3.99 2.98 -30.87
C ILE A 54 -3.77 3.91 -29.69
N PHE A 55 -4.80 4.16 -28.91
CA PHE A 55 -4.70 4.94 -27.70
C PHE A 55 -5.51 4.34 -26.55
N SER A 56 -5.18 4.80 -25.34
CA SER A 56 -5.78 4.33 -24.10
C SER A 56 -6.47 5.49 -23.37
N TYR A 57 -7.58 5.21 -22.67
CA TYR A 57 -8.30 6.22 -21.90
C TYR A 57 -9.00 5.65 -20.66
N LYS A 58 -9.35 6.56 -19.74
CA LYS A 58 -10.18 6.35 -18.56
C LYS A 58 -11.09 7.54 -18.30
N TYR A 59 -12.20 7.29 -17.61
CA TYR A 59 -13.05 8.31 -17.01
C TYR A 59 -12.54 8.70 -15.62
N ILE A 60 -12.58 9.99 -15.34
CA ILE A 60 -12.25 10.55 -14.03
C ILE A 60 -13.35 11.50 -13.58
N LEU A 61 -13.60 11.52 -12.28
CA LEU A 61 -14.55 12.40 -11.63
C LEU A 61 -13.79 13.41 -10.78
N LYS A 62 -13.87 14.69 -11.14
CA LYS A 62 -13.29 15.76 -10.33
C LYS A 62 -14.34 16.30 -9.37
N SER A 63 -13.92 16.52 -8.13
CA SER A 63 -14.74 17.04 -7.04
C SER A 63 -13.90 17.98 -6.15
N PRO A 64 -14.51 18.79 -5.28
CA PRO A 64 -13.76 19.56 -4.29
C PRO A 64 -12.90 18.68 -3.36
N SER A 65 -13.30 17.42 -3.16
CA SER A 65 -12.58 16.42 -2.37
C SER A 65 -11.42 15.73 -3.10
N GLY A 66 -11.21 16.02 -4.38
CA GLY A 66 -10.15 15.43 -5.21
C GLY A 66 -10.65 14.74 -6.48
N ILE A 67 -9.76 13.94 -7.09
CA ILE A 67 -10.00 13.25 -8.35
C ILE A 67 -10.19 11.75 -8.07
N LEU A 68 -11.36 11.22 -8.41
CA LEU A 68 -11.59 9.78 -8.46
C LEU A 68 -11.35 9.28 -9.88
N VAL A 69 -10.53 8.25 -10.01
CA VAL A 69 -10.27 7.56 -11.29
C VAL A 69 -11.02 6.24 -11.24
N GLU A 70 -11.66 5.87 -12.34
CA GLU A 70 -12.31 4.56 -12.41
C GLU A 70 -11.30 3.41 -12.24
N VAL A 71 -11.76 2.30 -11.68
CA VAL A 71 -10.95 1.13 -11.33
C VAL A 71 -10.59 0.30 -12.57
N GLY A 72 -9.61 -0.59 -12.46
CA GLY A 72 -9.25 -1.52 -13.53
C GLY A 72 -8.24 -0.98 -14.56
N GLU A 73 -8.01 -1.75 -15.62
CA GLU A 73 -7.08 -1.40 -16.70
C GLU A 73 -7.67 -0.33 -17.64
N PRO A 74 -6.85 0.56 -18.24
CA PRO A 74 -7.32 1.49 -19.27
C PRO A 74 -8.12 0.82 -20.40
N ARG A 75 -9.09 1.54 -20.98
CA ARG A 75 -9.75 1.15 -22.23
C ARG A 75 -8.79 1.41 -23.38
N ASN A 76 -8.63 0.45 -24.29
CA ASN A 76 -7.86 0.61 -25.52
C ASN A 76 -8.79 0.68 -26.73
N ILE A 77 -8.44 1.54 -27.68
CA ILE A 77 -9.17 1.75 -28.93
C ILE A 77 -8.20 1.99 -30.08
N SER A 78 -8.59 1.54 -31.27
CA SER A 78 -7.84 1.68 -32.51
C SER A 78 -8.70 2.41 -33.52
N THR A 79 -8.11 3.37 -34.21
CA THR A 79 -8.75 4.08 -35.33
C THR A 79 -8.26 3.60 -36.69
N ASP A 80 -7.23 2.75 -36.74
CA ASP A 80 -6.47 2.48 -37.96
C ASP A 80 -7.27 1.74 -39.04
N THR A 81 -8.32 1.04 -38.63
CA THR A 81 -9.22 0.27 -39.52
C THR A 81 -10.55 0.98 -39.80
N ARG A 82 -10.70 2.26 -39.42
CA ARG A 82 -11.98 2.97 -39.48
C ARG A 82 -11.87 4.29 -40.25
N SER A 83 -12.77 4.48 -41.20
CA SER A 83 -12.87 5.70 -42.02
C SER A 83 -13.99 6.64 -41.57
N GLY A 84 -14.93 6.17 -40.75
CA GLY A 84 -16.08 6.94 -40.25
C GLY A 84 -15.96 7.39 -38.80
N ASN A 85 -17.11 7.61 -38.15
CA ASN A 85 -17.20 8.01 -36.75
C ASN A 85 -17.18 6.81 -35.82
N ILE A 86 -16.53 6.95 -34.66
CA ILE A 86 -16.56 5.94 -33.60
C ILE A 86 -17.35 6.49 -32.42
N THR A 87 -18.42 5.81 -32.04
CA THR A 87 -19.26 6.17 -30.88
C THR A 87 -19.07 5.14 -29.78
N LEU A 88 -18.74 5.61 -28.58
CA LEU A 88 -18.47 4.78 -27.41
C LEU A 88 -19.59 5.00 -26.41
N HIS A 89 -20.25 3.92 -26.00
CA HIS A 89 -21.20 3.87 -24.90
C HIS A 89 -20.57 3.06 -23.78
N ASP A 90 -19.84 3.75 -22.92
CA ASP A 90 -19.13 3.17 -21.81
C ASP A 90 -19.97 3.17 -20.53
N MET A 91 -19.53 2.37 -19.57
CA MET A 91 -20.02 2.42 -18.19
C MET A 91 -18.84 2.60 -17.24
N TRP A 92 -19.09 3.30 -16.13
CA TRP A 92 -18.08 3.56 -15.12
C TRP A 92 -17.58 2.26 -14.49
N GLN A 93 -16.27 2.06 -14.51
CA GLN A 93 -15.64 0.93 -13.82
C GLN A 93 -15.48 1.30 -12.34
N GLY A 94 -16.39 0.86 -11.48
CA GLY A 94 -16.46 1.27 -10.06
C GLY A 94 -16.53 0.11 -9.07
N SER A 95 -16.56 0.45 -7.78
CA SER A 95 -16.74 -0.45 -6.63
C SER A 95 -18.04 -1.23 -6.76
N SER A 96 -17.96 -2.38 -7.42
CA SER A 96 -19.02 -3.38 -7.51
C SER A 96 -18.68 -4.52 -6.56
N ASP A 97 -19.62 -5.42 -6.32
CA ASP A 97 -19.35 -6.66 -5.59
C ASP A 97 -18.26 -7.52 -6.25
N HIS A 98 -17.86 -7.19 -7.48
CA HIS A 98 -16.84 -7.89 -8.24
C HIS A 98 -15.46 -7.24 -8.22
N SER A 99 -15.26 -6.07 -7.59
CA SER A 99 -14.01 -5.32 -7.69
C SER A 99 -12.77 -6.13 -7.26
N ALA A 100 -12.89 -6.95 -6.22
CA ALA A 100 -11.81 -7.86 -5.81
C ALA A 100 -11.43 -8.88 -6.89
N PHE A 101 -12.38 -9.34 -7.72
CA PHE A 101 -12.17 -10.31 -8.80
C PHE A 101 -11.69 -9.69 -10.12
N LEU A 102 -11.62 -8.36 -10.20
CA LEU A 102 -11.01 -7.64 -11.32
C LEU A 102 -9.52 -7.38 -11.11
N SER A 103 -9.01 -7.66 -9.90
CA SER A 103 -7.62 -7.47 -9.52
C SER A 103 -6.65 -8.42 -10.23
N ALA A 104 -5.36 -8.09 -10.18
CA ALA A 104 -4.26 -8.78 -10.85
C ALA A 104 -4.21 -10.30 -10.61
N PRO A 105 -4.43 -10.85 -9.39
CA PRO A 105 -4.43 -12.29 -9.19
C PRO A 105 -5.47 -13.01 -10.04
N PHE A 106 -6.65 -12.41 -10.21
CA PHE A 106 -7.73 -13.01 -11.00
C PHE A 106 -7.57 -12.75 -12.50
N ALA A 107 -7.22 -11.52 -12.86
CA ALA A 107 -7.11 -11.10 -14.25
C ALA A 107 -5.87 -11.70 -14.95
N ASN A 108 -4.75 -11.81 -14.25
CA ASN A 108 -3.45 -12.10 -14.85
C ASN A 108 -2.86 -13.45 -14.43
N VAL A 109 -3.36 -14.06 -13.35
CA VAL A 109 -2.70 -15.23 -12.73
C VAL A 109 -3.60 -16.47 -12.66
N PHE A 110 -4.62 -16.49 -11.81
CA PHE A 110 -5.42 -17.70 -11.52
C PHE A 110 -6.21 -18.21 -12.71
N TYR A 111 -6.70 -17.29 -13.53
CA TYR A 111 -7.51 -17.56 -14.72
C TYR A 111 -6.87 -16.94 -15.96
N ARG A 112 -5.54 -16.89 -15.97
CA ARG A 112 -4.74 -16.35 -17.05
C ARG A 112 -5.17 -16.95 -18.38
N ARG A 113 -5.39 -16.06 -19.34
CA ARG A 113 -5.64 -16.36 -20.75
C ARG A 113 -4.77 -15.44 -21.60
N GLU A 114 -4.44 -15.85 -22.82
CA GLU A 114 -3.81 -14.93 -23.77
C GLU A 114 -4.80 -13.83 -24.12
N SER A 115 -4.70 -12.69 -23.43
CA SER A 115 -5.52 -11.53 -23.68
C SER A 115 -4.85 -10.63 -24.71
N LEU A 116 -5.59 -10.23 -25.74
CA LEU A 116 -5.09 -9.29 -26.73
C LEU A 116 -5.23 -7.86 -26.20
N LYS A 117 -4.11 -7.10 -26.20
CA LYS A 117 -4.15 -5.66 -25.92
C LYS A 117 -4.72 -4.86 -27.09
N ALA A 118 -4.59 -5.39 -28.30
CA ALA A 118 -5.12 -4.80 -29.51
C ALA A 118 -6.66 -4.90 -29.54
N PRO A 119 -7.38 -3.82 -29.86
CA PRO A 119 -8.84 -3.84 -30.06
C PRO A 119 -9.28 -4.83 -31.15
N VAL A 120 -10.56 -5.24 -31.18
CA VAL A 120 -11.08 -6.04 -32.30
C VAL A 120 -10.96 -5.21 -33.57
N GLU A 121 -10.32 -5.80 -34.57
CA GLU A 121 -10.33 -5.34 -35.95
C GLU A 121 -11.35 -6.19 -36.71
N SER A 122 -12.24 -5.52 -37.43
CA SER A 122 -13.22 -6.16 -38.29
C SER A 122 -13.35 -5.39 -39.60
N ASP A 123 -13.72 -6.08 -40.67
CA ASP A 123 -13.92 -5.45 -41.99
C ASP A 123 -15.39 -5.05 -42.23
N TYR A 124 -16.21 -5.02 -41.17
CA TYR A 124 -17.62 -4.66 -41.29
C TYR A 124 -17.78 -3.21 -41.75
N ALA A 125 -18.60 -3.02 -42.79
CA ALA A 125 -18.90 -1.70 -43.32
C ALA A 125 -19.67 -0.81 -42.32
N LYS A 126 -20.42 -1.44 -41.40
CA LYS A 126 -21.11 -0.80 -40.27
C LYS A 126 -20.86 -1.66 -39.04
N GLU A 127 -19.94 -1.24 -38.18
CA GLU A 127 -19.50 -2.06 -37.06
C GLU A 127 -20.30 -1.75 -35.79
N LEU A 128 -20.78 -2.81 -35.12
CA LEU A 128 -21.24 -2.76 -33.74
C LEU A 128 -20.39 -3.69 -32.88
N VAL A 129 -19.73 -3.17 -31.85
CA VAL A 129 -18.94 -3.95 -30.90
C VAL A 129 -19.67 -4.05 -29.57
N ILE A 130 -19.90 -5.27 -29.10
CA ILE A 130 -20.42 -5.53 -27.75
C ILE A 130 -19.26 -5.98 -26.88
N ARG A 131 -19.12 -5.33 -25.72
CA ARG A 131 -18.13 -5.66 -24.71
C ARG A 131 -18.79 -5.99 -23.38
N VAL A 132 -18.22 -6.92 -22.63
CA VAL A 132 -18.66 -7.26 -21.29
C VAL A 132 -17.48 -7.60 -20.39
N THR A 133 -17.60 -7.30 -19.11
CA THR A 133 -16.68 -7.74 -18.07
C THR A 133 -17.19 -9.06 -17.50
N ALA A 134 -16.37 -10.11 -17.55
CA ALA A 134 -16.70 -11.42 -17.02
C ALA A 134 -15.56 -11.88 -16.08
N PRO A 135 -15.63 -11.51 -14.79
CA PRO A 135 -14.69 -12.02 -13.80
C PRO A 135 -14.95 -13.51 -13.55
N LEU A 136 -13.96 -14.23 -13.01
CA LEU A 136 -14.09 -15.63 -12.59
C LEU A 136 -14.42 -16.65 -13.71
N VAL A 137 -14.18 -16.29 -14.97
CA VAL A 137 -14.20 -17.25 -16.08
C VAL A 137 -12.93 -18.10 -15.99
N GLN A 138 -13.03 -19.42 -15.94
CA GLN A 138 -11.85 -20.30 -15.86
C GLN A 138 -11.05 -20.26 -17.17
N SER A 139 -9.78 -20.68 -17.13
CA SER A 139 -8.89 -20.64 -18.30
C SER A 139 -9.36 -21.49 -19.48
N ASP A 140 -10.13 -22.53 -19.21
CA ASP A 140 -10.77 -23.46 -20.15
C ASP A 140 -12.21 -23.06 -20.51
N ASP A 141 -12.80 -22.12 -19.79
CA ASP A 141 -14.11 -21.56 -20.09
C ASP A 141 -14.00 -20.42 -21.12
N SER A 142 -15.06 -20.25 -21.92
CA SER A 142 -15.21 -19.12 -22.85
C SER A 142 -16.55 -18.42 -22.69
N ILE A 143 -16.60 -17.16 -23.13
CA ILE A 143 -17.84 -16.38 -23.18
C ILE A 143 -18.32 -16.30 -24.63
N SER A 144 -19.61 -16.49 -24.82
CA SER A 144 -20.30 -16.28 -26.10
C SER A 144 -21.54 -15.41 -25.90
N ILE A 145 -21.99 -14.76 -26.97
CA ILE A 145 -23.25 -14.03 -27.02
C ILE A 145 -24.29 -14.86 -27.76
N CYS A 146 -25.50 -14.97 -27.20
CA CYS A 146 -26.62 -15.68 -27.81
C CYS A 146 -27.89 -14.84 -27.70
N GLY A 147 -28.64 -14.72 -28.78
CA GLY A 147 -29.77 -13.78 -28.85
C GLY A 147 -30.80 -14.14 -29.90
N GLU A 148 -31.79 -13.26 -30.06
CA GLU A 148 -33.04 -13.56 -30.78
C GLU A 148 -32.95 -13.58 -32.30
N CYS A 149 -31.87 -13.06 -32.89
CA CYS A 149 -31.70 -12.97 -34.35
C CYS A 149 -30.71 -14.00 -34.91
N ASP A 150 -30.73 -14.17 -36.23
CA ASP A 150 -29.84 -15.09 -36.95
C ASP A 150 -28.36 -14.82 -36.67
N ALA A 151 -27.96 -13.56 -36.60
CA ALA A 151 -26.59 -13.15 -36.31
C ALA A 151 -26.11 -13.53 -34.89
N LEU A 152 -27.03 -13.81 -33.96
CA LEU A 152 -26.76 -14.22 -32.58
C LEU A 152 -27.24 -15.65 -32.27
N GLY A 153 -27.61 -16.42 -33.30
CA GLY A 153 -27.90 -17.84 -33.18
C GLY A 153 -29.33 -18.22 -32.76
N ASN A 154 -30.29 -17.29 -32.76
CA ASN A 154 -31.71 -17.53 -32.42
C ASN A 154 -31.92 -18.31 -31.10
N TRP A 155 -31.30 -17.87 -30.02
CA TRP A 155 -31.34 -18.50 -28.69
C TRP A 155 -30.86 -19.96 -28.65
N ASN A 156 -30.12 -20.42 -29.65
CA ASN A 156 -29.46 -21.73 -29.66
C ASN A 156 -27.99 -21.59 -29.22
N PRO A 157 -27.59 -22.11 -28.04
CA PRO A 157 -26.20 -22.07 -27.56
C PRO A 157 -25.17 -22.63 -28.54
N LEU A 158 -25.54 -23.63 -29.36
CA LEU A 158 -24.64 -24.22 -30.35
C LEU A 158 -24.34 -23.29 -31.52
N LYS A 159 -25.14 -22.23 -31.68
CA LYS A 159 -24.98 -21.17 -32.68
C LYS A 159 -24.59 -19.84 -32.03
N ALA A 160 -24.29 -19.83 -30.74
CA ALA A 160 -23.85 -18.63 -30.06
C ALA A 160 -22.52 -18.14 -30.65
N LEU A 161 -22.38 -16.83 -30.72
CA LEU A 161 -21.20 -16.22 -31.32
C LEU A 161 -20.10 -16.09 -30.25
N PRO A 162 -18.91 -16.69 -30.45
CA PRO A 162 -17.84 -16.62 -29.47
C PRO A 162 -17.33 -15.19 -29.31
N MET A 163 -17.07 -14.80 -28.07
CA MET A 163 -16.44 -13.52 -27.74
C MET A 163 -14.93 -13.71 -27.58
N ARG A 164 -14.18 -12.65 -27.89
CA ARG A 164 -12.73 -12.62 -27.80
C ARG A 164 -12.30 -12.03 -26.46
N PRO A 165 -11.41 -12.68 -25.69
CA PRO A 165 -10.90 -12.12 -24.45
C PRO A 165 -9.92 -10.97 -24.73
N ILE A 166 -10.05 -9.90 -23.95
CA ILE A 166 -9.16 -8.73 -23.95
C ILE A 166 -8.70 -8.43 -22.51
N SER A 167 -7.83 -7.44 -22.32
CA SER A 167 -7.27 -7.13 -21.01
C SER A 167 -8.34 -6.72 -19.96
N GLY A 168 -8.09 -7.10 -18.70
CA GLY A 168 -8.89 -6.69 -17.55
C GLY A 168 -10.20 -7.49 -17.36
N CYS A 169 -10.17 -8.81 -17.56
CA CYS A 169 -11.36 -9.68 -17.45
C CYS A 169 -12.50 -9.32 -18.42
N ARG A 170 -12.19 -8.67 -19.55
CA ARG A 170 -13.18 -8.22 -20.53
C ARG A 170 -13.20 -9.11 -21.76
N TRP A 171 -14.35 -9.15 -22.40
CA TRP A 171 -14.64 -9.91 -23.60
C TRP A 171 -15.33 -9.01 -24.60
N GLU A 172 -14.98 -9.10 -25.87
CA GLU A 172 -15.62 -8.31 -26.91
C GLU A 172 -15.90 -9.12 -28.18
N VAL A 173 -16.91 -8.69 -28.92
CA VAL A 173 -17.27 -9.27 -30.22
C VAL A 173 -17.73 -8.15 -31.16
N ALA A 174 -17.29 -8.19 -32.41
CA ALA A 174 -17.77 -7.29 -33.46
C ALA A 174 -18.88 -7.96 -34.27
N LEU A 175 -19.89 -7.17 -34.62
CA LEU A 175 -21.07 -7.58 -35.37
C LEU A 175 -21.26 -6.63 -36.57
N ASP A 176 -21.80 -7.17 -37.66
CA ASP A 176 -22.30 -6.36 -38.76
C ASP A 176 -23.65 -5.77 -38.38
N ALA A 177 -23.69 -4.46 -38.13
CA ALA A 177 -24.91 -3.77 -37.71
C ALA A 177 -26.02 -3.84 -38.78
N SER A 178 -25.69 -4.10 -40.05
CA SER A 178 -26.69 -4.24 -41.13
C SER A 178 -27.49 -5.54 -41.07
N LEU A 179 -27.00 -6.53 -40.31
CA LEU A 179 -27.67 -7.82 -40.12
C LEU A 179 -28.51 -7.87 -38.83
N LEU A 180 -28.48 -6.80 -38.03
CA LEU A 180 -29.20 -6.74 -36.76
C LEU A 180 -30.55 -6.04 -36.93
N PRO A 181 -31.58 -6.47 -36.17
CA PRO A 181 -32.84 -5.72 -36.07
C PRO A 181 -32.62 -4.39 -35.34
N GLU A 182 -33.61 -3.49 -35.44
CA GLU A 182 -33.58 -2.18 -34.74
C GLU A 182 -33.41 -2.32 -33.22
N VAL A 183 -33.99 -3.37 -32.64
CA VAL A 183 -33.83 -3.73 -31.23
C VAL A 183 -33.42 -5.20 -31.17
N VAL A 184 -32.31 -5.48 -30.50
CA VAL A 184 -31.80 -6.84 -30.32
C VAL A 184 -31.79 -7.25 -28.85
N ARG A 185 -32.38 -8.41 -28.56
CA ARG A 185 -32.31 -9.07 -27.26
C ARG A 185 -31.29 -10.20 -27.26
N PHE A 186 -30.48 -10.26 -26.20
CA PHE A 186 -29.44 -11.26 -26.06
C PHE A 186 -29.11 -11.57 -24.59
N LYS A 187 -28.33 -12.62 -24.38
CA LYS A 187 -27.67 -12.95 -23.13
C LYS A 187 -26.24 -13.38 -23.39
N PHE A 188 -25.40 -13.20 -22.38
CA PHE A 188 -24.10 -13.85 -22.36
C PHE A 188 -24.25 -15.29 -21.87
N ILE A 189 -23.50 -16.20 -22.48
CA ILE A 189 -23.39 -17.58 -22.04
C ILE A 189 -21.92 -17.90 -21.75
N LYS A 190 -21.69 -18.66 -20.69
CA LYS A 190 -20.39 -19.25 -20.40
C LYS A 190 -20.37 -20.69 -20.88
N LEU A 191 -19.51 -20.99 -21.83
CA LEU A 191 -19.28 -22.34 -22.32
C LEU A 191 -18.21 -22.99 -21.44
N ILE A 192 -18.53 -24.17 -20.89
CA ILE A 192 -17.68 -24.96 -20.02
C ILE A 192 -17.31 -26.23 -20.78
N GLY A 193 -16.05 -26.32 -21.22
CA GLY A 193 -15.60 -27.38 -22.14
C GLY A 193 -16.43 -27.43 -23.43
N GLU A 194 -16.66 -28.63 -23.96
CA GLU A 194 -17.36 -28.83 -25.24
C GLU A 194 -18.89 -29.00 -25.13
N SER A 195 -19.44 -29.14 -23.92
CA SER A 195 -20.79 -29.73 -23.76
C SER A 195 -21.72 -29.00 -22.81
N ALA A 196 -21.22 -28.13 -21.94
CA ALA A 196 -22.04 -27.43 -20.95
C ALA A 196 -22.07 -25.93 -21.24
N CYS A 197 -23.25 -25.31 -21.09
CA CYS A 197 -23.40 -23.86 -21.13
C CYS A 197 -24.14 -23.38 -19.88
N ILE A 198 -23.68 -22.26 -19.35
CA ILE A 198 -24.35 -21.53 -18.27
C ILE A 198 -24.85 -20.22 -18.85
N TRP A 199 -26.15 -20.00 -18.74
CA TRP A 199 -26.76 -18.74 -19.12
C TRP A 199 -26.60 -17.71 -18.00
N GLU A 200 -26.49 -16.46 -18.40
CA GLU A 200 -26.63 -15.34 -17.49
C GLU A 200 -28.01 -15.34 -16.80
N THR A 201 -28.03 -15.05 -15.50
CA THR A 201 -29.20 -15.14 -14.63
C THR A 201 -30.10 -13.90 -14.67
N CYS A 202 -29.62 -12.75 -15.17
CA CYS A 202 -30.44 -11.56 -15.34
C CYS A 202 -31.50 -11.74 -16.44
N ASP A 203 -32.40 -10.78 -16.58
CA ASP A 203 -33.31 -10.71 -17.73
C ASP A 203 -32.53 -10.56 -19.05
N ASN A 204 -33.22 -10.77 -20.18
CA ASN A 204 -32.62 -10.55 -21.49
C ASN A 204 -32.14 -9.11 -21.61
N ARG A 205 -30.86 -8.95 -21.95
CA ARG A 205 -30.28 -7.65 -22.26
C ARG A 205 -30.88 -7.17 -23.57
N THR A 206 -31.18 -5.88 -23.65
CA THR A 206 -31.79 -5.25 -24.83
C THR A 206 -30.88 -4.13 -25.30
N LEU A 207 -30.64 -4.07 -26.60
CA LEU A 207 -29.82 -3.04 -27.24
C LEU A 207 -30.56 -2.46 -28.45
N GLU A 208 -30.66 -1.14 -28.50
CA GLU A 208 -31.12 -0.42 -29.69
C GLU A 208 -29.95 -0.24 -30.64
N VAL A 209 -30.12 -0.66 -31.90
CA VAL A 209 -29.10 -0.59 -32.94
C VAL A 209 -29.31 0.71 -33.73
N PRO A 210 -28.42 1.70 -33.62
CA PRO A 210 -28.60 2.96 -34.33
C PRO A 210 -28.30 2.83 -35.82
N VAL A 211 -28.82 3.78 -36.60
CA VAL A 211 -28.53 3.87 -38.04
C VAL A 211 -27.10 4.35 -38.24
N LEU A 212 -26.22 3.45 -38.70
CA LEU A 212 -24.82 3.74 -38.99
C LEU A 212 -24.57 4.03 -40.47
N ALA A 213 -23.68 4.99 -40.77
CA ALA A 213 -23.15 5.20 -42.10
C ALA A 213 -22.00 4.21 -42.40
N LYS A 214 -21.60 4.11 -43.67
CA LYS A 214 -20.49 3.24 -44.06
C LYS A 214 -19.18 3.77 -43.47
N GLY A 215 -18.45 2.92 -42.76
CA GLY A 215 -17.20 3.23 -42.06
C GLY A 215 -17.38 3.59 -40.59
N ASP A 216 -18.62 3.78 -40.11
CA ASP A 216 -18.91 4.06 -38.71
C ASP A 216 -18.77 2.80 -37.84
N SER A 217 -18.40 3.01 -36.58
CA SER A 217 -18.30 2.00 -35.54
C SER A 217 -19.01 2.50 -34.28
N ILE A 218 -19.78 1.63 -33.65
CA ILE A 218 -20.35 1.88 -32.33
C ILE A 218 -19.94 0.79 -31.36
N ARG A 219 -19.63 1.15 -30.12
CA ARG A 219 -19.17 0.20 -29.09
C ARG A 219 -19.98 0.36 -27.82
N TYR A 220 -20.48 -0.74 -27.28
CA TYR A 220 -21.26 -0.79 -26.04
C TYR A 220 -20.53 -1.60 -24.97
N GLU A 221 -20.34 -1.01 -23.79
CA GLU A 221 -19.93 -1.71 -22.58
C GLU A 221 -21.18 -2.19 -21.83
N CYS A 222 -21.41 -3.50 -21.79
CA CYS A 222 -22.59 -4.12 -21.19
C CYS A 222 -22.40 -4.53 -19.72
N GLY A 223 -21.35 -4.03 -19.05
CA GLY A 223 -21.18 -4.20 -17.61
C GLY A 223 -20.63 -5.55 -17.23
N VAL A 224 -21.09 -6.07 -16.08
CA VAL A 224 -20.60 -7.35 -15.55
C VAL A 224 -21.61 -8.46 -15.86
N THR A 225 -21.11 -9.62 -16.31
CA THR A 225 -21.94 -10.83 -16.49
C THR A 225 -22.47 -11.34 -15.15
N THR A 226 -23.73 -11.74 -15.09
CA THR A 226 -24.37 -12.37 -13.93
C THR A 226 -24.46 -13.89 -14.09
N PHE A 227 -23.36 -14.61 -13.83
CA PHE A 227 -23.40 -16.06 -13.73
C PHE A 227 -23.70 -16.50 -12.29
N PRO A 228 -24.22 -17.73 -12.06
CA PRO A 228 -24.40 -18.27 -10.71
C PRO A 228 -23.11 -18.09 -9.88
N PRO A 229 -23.21 -17.54 -8.66
CA PRO A 229 -22.06 -17.10 -7.91
C PRO A 229 -21.14 -18.30 -7.60
N ARG A 230 -19.87 -18.16 -7.99
CA ARG A 230 -18.78 -18.96 -7.43
C ARG A 230 -18.05 -18.13 -6.40
N THR A 231 -17.81 -18.72 -5.24
CA THR A 231 -17.00 -18.15 -4.17
C THR A 231 -15.66 -18.88 -4.10
N PRO A 232 -14.70 -18.61 -5.01
CA PRO A 232 -13.43 -19.32 -5.01
C PRO A 232 -12.67 -19.10 -3.70
N ARG A 233 -12.06 -20.17 -3.18
CA ARG A 233 -11.17 -20.11 -2.02
C ARG A 233 -9.79 -20.56 -2.47
N PHE A 234 -8.77 -19.83 -2.05
CA PHE A 234 -7.37 -20.11 -2.37
C PHE A 234 -6.59 -20.32 -1.07
N ALA A 235 -5.54 -21.15 -1.15
CA ALA A 235 -4.55 -21.30 -0.11
C ALA A 235 -3.21 -20.72 -0.59
N GLY A 236 -2.41 -20.23 0.35
CA GLY A 236 -1.06 -19.79 0.10
C GLY A 236 -0.12 -20.04 1.28
N VAL A 237 1.16 -19.76 1.05
CA VAL A 237 2.21 -19.77 2.08
C VAL A 237 2.72 -18.36 2.32
N ALA A 238 2.88 -17.96 3.59
CA ALA A 238 3.58 -16.74 3.96
C ALA A 238 4.99 -17.10 4.43
N VAL A 239 6.01 -16.55 3.76
CA VAL A 239 7.41 -16.87 4.05
C VAL A 239 8.32 -15.66 3.77
N PRO A 240 9.16 -15.25 4.73
CA PRO A 240 10.19 -14.25 4.46
C PRO A 240 11.26 -14.82 3.52
N ILE A 241 11.70 -14.05 2.51
CA ILE A 241 12.74 -14.51 1.57
C ILE A 241 14.00 -14.93 2.33
N PHE A 242 14.43 -14.15 3.32
CA PHE A 242 15.63 -14.44 4.08
C PHE A 242 15.61 -15.80 4.81
N SER A 243 14.44 -16.40 5.00
CA SER A 243 14.28 -17.70 5.66
C SER A 243 14.45 -18.90 4.72
N LEU A 244 14.39 -18.69 3.39
CA LEU A 244 14.54 -19.77 2.42
C LEU A 244 15.96 -20.33 2.46
N ARG A 245 16.08 -21.64 2.24
CA ARG A 245 17.35 -22.36 2.13
C ARG A 245 17.36 -23.19 0.85
N SER A 246 18.50 -23.23 0.17
CA SER A 246 18.68 -24.10 -0.99
C SER A 246 20.13 -24.59 -1.07
N GLU A 247 20.35 -25.72 -1.76
CA GLU A 247 21.67 -26.39 -1.83
C GLU A 247 22.77 -25.48 -2.39
N ASP A 248 22.41 -24.64 -3.36
CA ASP A 248 23.30 -23.68 -4.03
C ASP A 248 23.22 -22.25 -3.44
N GLY A 249 22.51 -22.09 -2.31
CA GLY A 249 22.29 -20.80 -1.66
C GLY A 249 23.55 -20.18 -1.04
N TYR A 250 23.37 -19.00 -0.47
CA TYR A 250 24.42 -18.22 0.18
C TYR A 250 24.33 -18.25 1.72
N GLY A 251 23.52 -19.14 2.30
CA GLY A 251 23.15 -19.10 3.73
C GLY A 251 21.96 -18.21 4.05
N ILE A 252 21.43 -17.49 3.06
CA ILE A 252 20.18 -16.72 3.09
C ILE A 252 19.43 -16.98 1.79
N GLY A 253 18.10 -16.95 1.83
CA GLY A 253 17.30 -16.98 0.62
C GLY A 253 17.45 -15.73 -0.23
N ASP A 254 17.36 -15.87 -1.53
CA ASP A 254 17.38 -14.77 -2.49
C ASP A 254 16.26 -14.90 -3.54
N PHE A 255 16.15 -13.95 -4.48
CA PHE A 255 15.04 -13.96 -5.45
C PHE A 255 15.02 -15.21 -6.33
N THR A 256 16.16 -15.87 -6.53
CA THR A 256 16.22 -17.10 -7.34
C THR A 256 15.61 -18.30 -6.63
N ASP A 257 15.61 -18.30 -5.30
CA ASP A 257 15.00 -19.36 -4.49
C ASP A 257 13.46 -19.33 -4.54
N ILE A 258 12.86 -18.18 -4.90
CA ILE A 258 11.41 -18.06 -5.08
C ILE A 258 10.92 -19.05 -6.16
N ARG A 259 11.71 -19.34 -7.19
CA ARG A 259 11.34 -20.35 -8.20
C ARG A 259 11.18 -21.73 -7.61
N LYS A 260 12.09 -22.14 -6.71
CA LYS A 260 12.00 -23.43 -6.01
C LYS A 260 10.78 -23.46 -5.09
N LEU A 261 10.47 -22.33 -4.45
CA LEU A 261 9.24 -22.17 -3.66
C LEU A 261 7.97 -22.26 -4.53
N VAL A 262 7.99 -21.70 -5.74
CA VAL A 262 6.90 -21.82 -6.72
C VAL A 262 6.69 -23.27 -7.15
N ASP A 263 7.77 -24.03 -7.37
CA ASP A 263 7.67 -25.47 -7.64
C ASP A 263 7.01 -26.22 -6.48
N TRP A 264 7.47 -25.95 -5.25
CA TRP A 264 6.87 -26.51 -4.04
C TRP A 264 5.39 -26.11 -3.87
N ALA A 265 5.05 -24.85 -4.09
CA ALA A 265 3.68 -24.35 -4.04
C ALA A 265 2.80 -25.04 -5.09
N THR A 266 3.34 -25.29 -6.28
CA THR A 266 2.63 -25.99 -7.36
C THR A 266 2.30 -27.42 -6.95
N ILE A 267 3.27 -28.20 -6.45
CA ILE A 267 3.04 -29.60 -6.05
C ILE A 267 2.11 -29.72 -4.83
N THR A 268 2.05 -28.69 -3.99
CA THR A 268 1.14 -28.61 -2.82
C THR A 268 -0.18 -27.91 -3.12
N GLN A 269 -0.44 -27.55 -4.39
CA GLN A 269 -1.66 -26.88 -4.87
C GLN A 269 -1.93 -25.50 -4.23
N GLN A 270 -0.90 -24.87 -3.67
CA GLN A 270 -0.95 -23.49 -3.21
C GLN A 270 -1.02 -22.55 -4.42
N ARG A 271 -1.74 -21.44 -4.30
CA ARG A 271 -1.93 -20.47 -5.39
C ARG A 271 -1.37 -19.09 -5.04
N ILE A 272 -0.92 -18.88 -3.82
CA ILE A 272 -0.39 -17.61 -3.36
C ILE A 272 0.91 -17.83 -2.59
N ILE A 273 1.93 -17.01 -2.87
CA ILE A 273 3.12 -16.86 -2.03
C ILE A 273 3.11 -15.44 -1.48
N GLN A 274 3.04 -15.31 -0.15
CA GLN A 274 3.19 -14.04 0.53
C GLN A 274 4.62 -13.84 1.02
N LEU A 275 5.19 -12.69 0.72
CA LEU A 275 6.52 -12.28 1.14
C LEU A 275 6.42 -11.12 2.15
N LEU A 276 7.39 -11.03 3.05
CA LEU A 276 7.61 -9.83 3.87
C LEU A 276 8.18 -8.69 3.01
N PRO A 277 8.31 -7.44 3.53
CA PRO A 277 8.92 -6.37 2.76
C PRO A 277 10.31 -6.74 2.25
N ILE A 278 10.57 -6.46 0.97
CA ILE A 278 11.82 -6.82 0.27
C ILE A 278 12.72 -5.60 0.02
N ASN A 279 12.36 -4.48 0.66
CA ASN A 279 12.98 -3.19 0.47
C ASN A 279 14.36 -3.12 1.12
N ASP A 280 15.22 -2.23 0.60
CA ASP A 280 16.56 -2.04 1.14
C ASP A 280 16.51 -1.45 2.56
N THR A 281 17.09 -2.17 3.50
CA THR A 281 17.22 -1.83 4.93
C THR A 281 18.68 -1.64 5.32
N TRP A 282 19.63 -1.69 4.37
CA TRP A 282 21.05 -1.56 4.65
C TRP A 282 21.39 -0.15 5.16
N SER A 283 21.57 0.00 6.47
CA SER A 283 21.87 1.26 7.13
C SER A 283 23.24 1.24 7.80
N THR A 284 23.51 0.22 8.62
CA THR A 284 24.75 0.09 9.41
C THR A 284 25.64 -1.04 8.91
N GLY A 285 25.10 -1.98 8.12
CA GLY A 285 25.77 -3.21 7.71
C GLY A 285 25.82 -4.28 8.80
N THR A 286 25.00 -4.13 9.85
CA THR A 286 24.91 -5.07 10.98
C THR A 286 23.63 -5.90 10.91
N TRP A 287 23.52 -6.94 11.74
CA TRP A 287 22.34 -7.81 11.79
C TRP A 287 21.01 -7.06 12.04
N THR A 288 21.04 -5.89 12.66
CA THR A 288 19.86 -5.01 12.86
C THR A 288 19.20 -4.57 11.56
N ASP A 289 19.96 -4.52 10.46
CA ASP A 289 19.44 -4.22 9.13
C ASP A 289 18.56 -5.37 8.59
N SER A 290 18.55 -6.56 9.23
CA SER A 290 17.69 -7.66 8.80
C SER A 290 16.20 -7.42 9.06
N TYR A 291 15.83 -6.38 9.81
CA TYR A 291 14.44 -6.05 10.11
C TYR A 291 13.74 -5.40 8.89
N PRO A 292 12.81 -6.09 8.20
CA PRO A 292 12.32 -5.67 6.89
C PRO A 292 11.43 -4.43 6.91
N TYR A 293 10.92 -4.02 8.07
CA TYR A 293 10.08 -2.83 8.23
C TYR A 293 10.88 -1.55 8.47
N SER A 294 12.21 -1.63 8.59
CA SER A 294 13.10 -0.47 8.78
C SER A 294 13.85 -0.12 7.49
N GLY A 295 13.11 0.04 6.39
CA GLY A 295 13.67 0.37 5.09
C GLY A 295 14.36 1.74 5.06
N ILE A 296 15.53 1.81 4.43
CA ILE A 296 16.18 3.07 4.02
C ILE A 296 15.59 3.61 2.72
N SER A 297 14.85 2.81 1.96
CA SER A 297 14.00 3.28 0.86
C SER A 297 12.79 2.38 0.67
N ILE A 298 11.64 2.98 0.40
CA ILE A 298 10.41 2.25 0.01
C ILE A 298 10.38 1.80 -1.47
N MET A 299 11.35 2.25 -2.27
CA MET A 299 11.42 1.96 -3.71
C MET A 299 12.50 0.91 -4.06
N ALA A 300 13.64 0.96 -3.37
CA ALA A 300 14.79 0.10 -3.65
C ALA A 300 14.58 -1.31 -3.10
N LEU A 301 15.06 -2.31 -3.85
CA LEU A 301 15.14 -3.71 -3.42
C LEU A 301 16.40 -3.94 -2.58
N HIS A 302 16.34 -4.79 -1.56
CA HIS A 302 17.50 -5.03 -0.72
C HIS A 302 18.63 -5.78 -1.46
N PRO A 303 19.87 -5.25 -1.46
CA PRO A 303 21.03 -5.92 -2.07
C PRO A 303 21.31 -7.34 -1.58
N ILE A 304 20.86 -7.75 -0.39
CA ILE A 304 21.11 -9.08 0.14
C ILE A 304 20.37 -10.18 -0.64
N TYR A 305 19.27 -9.83 -1.32
CA TYR A 305 18.48 -10.75 -2.14
C TYR A 305 19.00 -10.90 -3.58
N ILE A 306 20.18 -10.35 -3.88
CA ILE A 306 20.84 -10.59 -5.17
C ILE A 306 21.46 -11.98 -5.19
N ASN A 307 21.41 -12.67 -6.32
CA ASN A 307 22.27 -13.81 -6.62
C ASN A 307 23.44 -13.31 -7.50
N PRO A 308 24.65 -13.12 -6.94
CA PRO A 308 25.81 -12.60 -7.68
C PRO A 308 26.22 -13.47 -8.88
N SER A 309 25.94 -14.79 -8.84
CA SER A 309 26.35 -15.70 -9.91
C SER A 309 25.63 -15.44 -11.23
N LEU A 310 24.43 -14.84 -11.18
CA LEU A 310 23.65 -14.47 -12.36
C LEU A 310 24.07 -13.14 -13.00
N LEU A 311 24.95 -12.37 -12.35
CA LEU A 311 25.48 -11.12 -12.91
C LEU A 311 26.59 -11.40 -13.93
N GLY A 312 27.34 -12.48 -13.72
CA GLY A 312 28.44 -12.89 -14.58
C GLY A 312 29.47 -13.74 -13.85
N LYS A 313 30.53 -14.12 -14.58
CA LYS A 313 31.64 -14.90 -14.03
C LYS A 313 32.77 -13.96 -13.57
N VAL A 314 33.28 -14.18 -12.36
CA VAL A 314 34.49 -13.49 -11.89
C VAL A 314 35.70 -14.06 -12.64
N GLU A 315 36.44 -13.18 -13.33
CA GLU A 315 37.61 -13.57 -14.16
C GLU A 315 38.83 -13.89 -13.29
N ASP A 316 39.01 -13.18 -12.18
CA ASP A 316 40.03 -13.48 -11.18
C ASP A 316 39.73 -14.81 -10.49
N THR A 317 40.41 -15.86 -10.95
CA THR A 317 40.22 -17.22 -10.44
C THR A 317 40.50 -17.39 -8.95
N VAL A 318 41.36 -16.55 -8.36
CA VAL A 318 41.67 -16.61 -6.92
C VAL A 318 40.50 -16.03 -6.13
N LYS A 319 40.00 -14.85 -6.53
CA LYS A 319 38.78 -14.27 -5.93
C LYS A 319 37.58 -15.18 -6.11
N ALA A 320 37.37 -15.73 -7.31
CA ALA A 320 36.26 -16.64 -7.59
C ALA A 320 36.26 -17.86 -6.66
N LYS A 321 37.42 -18.51 -6.47
CA LYS A 321 37.56 -19.64 -5.52
C LYS A 321 37.30 -19.22 -4.07
N LYS A 322 37.77 -18.03 -3.67
CA LYS A 322 37.51 -17.50 -2.32
C LYS A 322 36.03 -17.26 -2.08
N PHE A 323 35.34 -16.61 -3.03
CA PHE A 323 33.91 -16.35 -2.92
C PHE A 323 33.10 -17.65 -2.86
N GLU A 324 33.42 -18.64 -3.69
CA GLU A 324 32.73 -19.92 -3.69
C GLU A 324 32.99 -20.73 -2.41
N SER A 325 34.21 -20.69 -1.87
CA SER A 325 34.53 -21.32 -0.59
C SER A 325 33.74 -20.69 0.57
N GLU A 326 33.66 -19.36 0.60
CA GLU A 326 32.89 -18.64 1.61
C GLU A 326 31.39 -18.90 1.46
N ARG A 327 30.86 -18.93 0.23
CA ARG A 327 29.46 -19.28 -0.06
C ARG A 327 29.12 -20.65 0.53
N LYS A 328 29.92 -21.68 0.26
CA LYS A 328 29.71 -23.03 0.80
C LYS A 328 29.78 -23.05 2.32
N SER A 329 30.73 -22.33 2.92
CA SER A 329 30.87 -22.23 4.37
C SER A 329 29.63 -21.58 5.01
N LEU A 330 29.12 -20.49 4.44
CA LEU A 330 27.93 -19.80 4.95
C LEU A 330 26.66 -20.62 4.75
N ASN A 331 26.52 -21.31 3.61
CA ASN A 331 25.34 -22.13 3.35
C ASN A 331 25.23 -23.35 4.27
N ALA A 332 26.36 -23.83 4.79
CA ALA A 332 26.42 -24.94 5.74
C ALA A 332 26.10 -24.53 7.19
N LEU A 333 25.98 -23.22 7.51
CA LEU A 333 25.63 -22.76 8.85
C LEU A 333 24.16 -23.02 9.17
N GLU A 334 23.89 -23.53 10.37
CA GLU A 334 22.54 -23.74 10.91
C GLU A 334 21.77 -22.42 11.02
N SER A 335 22.40 -21.41 11.59
CA SER A 335 21.86 -20.04 11.71
C SER A 335 22.42 -19.11 10.63
N LEU A 336 21.63 -18.12 10.23
CA LEU A 336 22.04 -17.07 9.30
C LEU A 336 23.14 -16.20 9.91
N ASP A 337 24.27 -16.06 9.21
CA ASP A 337 25.28 -15.03 9.48
C ASP A 337 25.07 -13.85 8.51
N TYR A 338 24.14 -12.97 8.86
CA TYR A 338 23.65 -11.89 8.00
C TYR A 338 24.80 -11.01 7.46
N GLU A 339 25.72 -10.61 8.33
CA GLU A 339 26.77 -9.66 7.98
C GLU A 339 27.82 -10.28 7.05
N ARG A 340 28.22 -11.55 7.27
CA ARG A 340 29.15 -12.22 6.35
C ARG A 340 28.52 -12.45 4.99
N VAL A 341 27.22 -12.78 4.94
CA VAL A 341 26.49 -12.94 3.68
C VAL A 341 26.43 -11.62 2.92
N LEU A 342 26.06 -10.53 3.58
CA LEU A 342 26.01 -9.19 2.99
C LEU A 342 27.38 -8.79 2.43
N ARG A 343 28.45 -8.94 3.22
CA ARG A 343 29.83 -8.66 2.79
C ARG A 343 30.27 -9.52 1.61
N LEU A 344 29.95 -10.82 1.61
CA LEU A 344 30.27 -11.72 0.51
C LEU A 344 29.58 -11.27 -0.79
N LYS A 345 28.26 -11.05 -0.73
CA LYS A 345 27.47 -10.68 -1.91
C LYS A 345 27.88 -9.30 -2.46
N ASP A 346 28.08 -8.31 -1.61
CA ASP A 346 28.57 -6.98 -2.01
C ASP A 346 29.95 -7.07 -2.68
N ALA A 347 30.93 -7.74 -2.04
CA ALA A 347 32.28 -7.88 -2.59
C ALA A 347 32.30 -8.62 -3.95
N TRP A 348 31.45 -9.64 -4.10
CA TRP A 348 31.30 -10.35 -5.37
C TRP A 348 30.72 -9.45 -6.45
N CYS A 349 29.60 -8.77 -6.16
CA CYS A 349 28.94 -7.88 -7.12
C CYS A 349 29.83 -6.69 -7.49
N ARG A 350 30.59 -6.12 -6.54
CA ARG A 350 31.58 -5.08 -6.82
C ARG A 350 32.62 -5.59 -7.79
N THR A 351 33.20 -6.77 -7.55
CA THR A 351 34.19 -7.36 -8.46
C THR A 351 33.66 -7.47 -9.90
N LEU A 352 32.41 -7.91 -10.08
CA LEU A 352 31.78 -7.99 -11.39
C LEU A 352 31.55 -6.60 -12.02
N PHE A 353 31.08 -5.63 -11.24
CA PHE A 353 30.92 -4.26 -11.69
C PHE A 353 32.25 -3.61 -12.10
N GLU A 354 33.35 -3.93 -11.41
CA GLU A 354 34.68 -3.45 -11.80
C GLU A 354 35.18 -4.07 -13.11
N GLN A 355 34.80 -5.33 -13.39
CA GLN A 355 35.17 -6.03 -14.62
C GLN A 355 34.43 -5.48 -15.85
N ASP A 356 33.09 -5.39 -15.81
CA ASP A 356 32.30 -5.09 -17.02
C ASP A 356 31.23 -4.00 -16.86
N GLY A 357 31.04 -3.47 -15.65
CA GLY A 357 29.88 -2.63 -15.32
C GLY A 357 29.73 -1.42 -16.23
N GLY A 358 30.85 -0.80 -16.63
CA GLY A 358 30.86 0.31 -17.59
C GLY A 358 30.25 -0.05 -18.94
N ALA A 359 30.64 -1.19 -19.53
CA ALA A 359 30.09 -1.66 -20.80
C ALA A 359 28.65 -2.18 -20.63
N PHE A 360 28.33 -2.78 -19.48
CA PHE A 360 27.00 -3.29 -19.18
C PHE A 360 25.94 -2.17 -19.17
N MET A 361 26.27 -1.01 -18.60
CA MET A 361 25.35 0.14 -18.53
C MET A 361 25.03 0.75 -19.91
N GLU A 362 25.79 0.41 -20.95
CA GLU A 362 25.50 0.85 -22.31
C GLU A 362 24.42 0.00 -23.01
N LYS A 363 24.02 -1.14 -22.41
CA LYS A 363 22.97 -2.02 -22.94
C LYS A 363 21.61 -1.30 -22.94
N PRO A 364 20.78 -1.46 -24.00
CA PRO A 364 19.48 -0.80 -24.10
C PRO A 364 18.58 -1.01 -22.87
N GLY A 365 18.40 -2.26 -22.42
CA GLY A 365 17.54 -2.55 -21.26
C GLY A 365 17.98 -1.87 -19.96
N PHE A 366 19.28 -1.64 -19.77
CA PHE A 366 19.77 -0.89 -18.61
C PHE A 366 19.43 0.60 -18.74
N LYS A 367 19.61 1.19 -19.92
CA LYS A 367 19.28 2.60 -20.19
C LYS A 367 17.79 2.85 -20.01
N ASP A 368 16.94 1.96 -20.54
CA ASP A 368 15.48 2.04 -20.41
C ASP A 368 15.06 1.96 -18.94
N PHE A 369 15.62 1.02 -18.18
CA PHE A 369 15.37 0.92 -16.73
C PHE A 369 15.80 2.19 -16.00
N PHE A 370 17.02 2.68 -16.27
CA PHE A 370 17.54 3.87 -15.62
C PHE A 370 16.68 5.10 -15.93
N GLU A 371 16.29 5.31 -17.19
CA GLU A 371 15.44 6.43 -17.58
C GLU A 371 14.09 6.38 -16.86
N ALA A 372 13.42 5.23 -16.89
CA ALA A 372 12.13 5.02 -16.24
C ALA A 372 12.15 5.17 -14.71
N ASN A 373 13.29 4.91 -14.06
CA ASN A 373 13.41 4.88 -12.60
C ASN A 373 14.30 6.00 -12.02
N SER A 374 14.88 6.86 -12.87
CA SER A 374 15.89 7.87 -12.49
C SER A 374 15.44 8.81 -11.37
N ALA A 375 14.13 9.09 -11.28
CA ALA A 375 13.55 9.98 -10.29
C ALA A 375 13.81 9.51 -8.84
N TRP A 376 13.71 8.20 -8.57
CA TRP A 376 13.98 7.64 -7.24
C TRP A 376 15.37 7.00 -7.15
N LEU A 377 15.91 6.45 -8.26
CA LEU A 377 17.22 5.80 -8.27
C LEU A 377 18.37 6.77 -7.97
N LEU A 378 18.32 8.01 -8.49
CA LEU A 378 19.39 8.98 -8.27
C LEU A 378 19.49 9.42 -6.80
N PRO A 379 18.38 9.82 -6.13
CA PRO A 379 18.38 10.03 -4.68
C PRO A 379 18.86 8.81 -3.89
N TYR A 380 18.36 7.60 -4.20
CA TYR A 380 18.76 6.37 -3.52
C TYR A 380 20.27 6.08 -3.66
N ALA A 381 20.82 6.15 -4.88
CA ALA A 381 22.23 5.91 -5.11
C ALA A 381 23.11 6.96 -4.41
N ALA A 382 22.69 8.23 -4.39
CA ALA A 382 23.39 9.28 -3.65
C ALA A 382 23.34 9.05 -2.15
N PHE A 383 22.18 8.67 -1.62
CA PHE A 383 22.00 8.33 -0.21
C PHE A 383 22.94 7.20 0.21
N CYS A 384 23.01 6.11 -0.54
CA CYS A 384 23.92 4.98 -0.24
C CYS A 384 25.39 5.42 -0.22
N VAL A 385 25.82 6.21 -1.23
CA VAL A 385 27.21 6.72 -1.29
C VAL A 385 27.51 7.68 -0.14
N LEU A 386 26.55 8.50 0.27
CA LEU A 386 26.72 9.42 1.40
C LEU A 386 26.72 8.67 2.73
N ARG A 387 25.81 7.71 2.93
CA ARG A 387 25.78 6.80 4.07
C ARG A 387 27.14 6.14 4.26
N ASP A 388 27.69 5.53 3.20
CA ASP A 388 28.99 4.84 3.27
C ASP A 388 30.14 5.82 3.55
N LYS A 389 30.10 7.01 2.94
CA LYS A 389 31.12 8.05 3.12
C LYS A 389 31.16 8.60 4.55
N TYR A 390 30.01 8.80 5.17
CA TYR A 390 29.87 9.37 6.51
C TYR A 390 29.75 8.30 7.61
N GLY A 391 29.60 7.02 7.25
CA GLY A 391 29.45 5.90 8.17
C GLY A 391 28.12 5.89 8.93
N THR A 392 27.09 6.59 8.43
CA THR A 392 25.78 6.71 9.09
C THR A 392 24.69 7.11 8.09
N ALA A 393 23.48 6.55 8.26
CA ALA A 393 22.28 6.95 7.52
C ALA A 393 21.64 8.25 8.05
N ASP A 394 22.08 8.73 9.22
CA ASP A 394 21.66 10.02 9.77
C ASP A 394 22.20 11.16 8.92
N PHE A 395 21.37 11.62 7.99
CA PHE A 395 21.73 12.66 7.05
C PHE A 395 22.00 14.00 7.72
N SER A 396 21.52 14.26 8.95
CA SER A 396 21.86 15.49 9.69
C SER A 396 23.39 15.63 9.86
N ARG A 397 24.12 14.51 9.84
CA ARG A 397 25.57 14.44 10.00
C ARG A 397 26.34 14.54 8.68
N TRP A 398 25.68 14.67 7.52
CA TRP A 398 26.32 14.69 6.20
C TRP A 398 26.85 16.06 5.75
N ALA A 399 27.12 16.95 6.71
CA ALA A 399 27.60 18.31 6.45
C ALA A 399 26.78 19.03 5.37
N LYS A 400 27.38 19.43 4.25
CA LYS A 400 26.69 20.14 3.16
C LYS A 400 25.58 19.35 2.46
N TYR A 401 25.44 18.04 2.72
CA TYR A 401 24.39 17.18 2.15
C TYR A 401 23.27 16.87 3.15
N SER A 402 23.25 17.51 4.33
CA SER A 402 22.19 17.29 5.33
C SER A 402 20.80 17.65 4.85
N VAL A 403 20.71 18.60 3.92
CA VAL A 403 19.49 18.92 3.19
C VAL A 403 19.66 18.46 1.74
N TYR A 404 18.67 17.71 1.25
CA TYR A 404 18.65 17.24 -0.12
C TYR A 404 18.70 18.40 -1.12
N ASP A 405 19.51 18.21 -2.16
CA ASP A 405 19.60 19.13 -3.29
C ASP A 405 19.91 18.34 -4.56
N ARG A 406 18.96 18.35 -5.50
CA ARG A 406 19.08 17.64 -6.78
C ARG A 406 20.32 18.05 -7.57
N LYS A 407 20.75 19.32 -7.49
CA LYS A 407 21.98 19.78 -8.17
C LYS A 407 23.23 19.13 -7.56
N LYS A 408 23.29 19.02 -6.23
CA LYS A 408 24.39 18.34 -5.53
C LYS A 408 24.44 16.85 -5.87
N VAL A 409 23.29 16.18 -5.95
CA VAL A 409 23.18 14.78 -6.42
C VAL A 409 23.70 14.64 -7.86
N ASN A 410 23.30 15.53 -8.76
CA ASN A 410 23.82 15.54 -10.14
C ASN A 410 25.33 15.80 -10.21
N THR A 411 25.89 16.61 -9.30
CA THR A 411 27.34 16.80 -9.19
C THR A 411 28.04 15.52 -8.69
N LEU A 412 27.46 14.80 -7.72
CA LEU A 412 27.97 13.50 -7.28
C LEU A 412 27.97 12.49 -8.44
N TRP A 413 26.88 12.43 -9.21
CA TRP A 413 26.76 11.55 -10.38
C TRP A 413 27.85 11.78 -11.44
N LYS A 414 28.17 13.06 -11.71
CA LYS A 414 29.21 13.46 -12.68
C LYS A 414 30.63 13.32 -12.14
N ASN A 415 30.82 13.26 -10.82
CA ASN A 415 32.14 13.08 -10.22
C ASN A 415 32.68 11.68 -10.54
N VAL A 416 33.99 11.58 -10.83
CA VAL A 416 34.62 10.31 -11.21
C VAL A 416 34.46 9.24 -10.12
N ARG A 417 34.79 9.57 -8.86
CA ARG A 417 34.76 8.61 -7.75
C ARG A 417 33.33 8.38 -7.25
N SER A 418 32.62 9.45 -6.89
CA SER A 418 31.27 9.32 -6.32
C SER A 418 30.28 8.80 -7.35
N GLY A 419 30.42 9.20 -8.62
CA GLY A 419 29.57 8.72 -9.70
C GLY A 419 29.80 7.24 -10.02
N ARG A 420 31.03 6.72 -9.87
CA ARG A 420 31.31 5.29 -9.99
C ARG A 420 30.57 4.49 -8.92
N GLU A 421 30.62 4.94 -7.67
CA GLU A 421 29.89 4.29 -6.56
C GLU A 421 28.37 4.39 -6.74
N MET A 422 27.84 5.53 -7.19
CA MET A 422 26.41 5.65 -7.49
C MET A 422 25.99 4.67 -8.60
N ARG A 423 26.80 4.55 -9.66
CA ARG A 423 26.54 3.61 -10.77
C ARG A 423 26.56 2.15 -10.31
N TYR A 424 27.38 1.80 -9.32
CA TYR A 424 27.34 0.47 -8.69
C TYR A 424 25.98 0.17 -8.06
N TYR A 425 25.42 1.10 -7.27
CA TYR A 425 24.10 0.90 -6.66
C TYR A 425 22.97 0.83 -7.71
N VAL A 426 23.04 1.63 -8.77
CA VAL A 426 22.09 1.52 -9.90
C VAL A 426 22.22 0.16 -10.60
N TYR A 427 23.45 -0.33 -10.80
CA TYR A 427 23.73 -1.65 -11.35
C TYR A 427 23.12 -2.78 -10.50
N LEU A 428 23.26 -2.72 -9.17
CA LEU A 428 22.61 -3.67 -8.27
C LEU A 428 21.08 -3.65 -8.41
N GLN A 429 20.46 -2.46 -8.38
CA GLN A 429 19.01 -2.33 -8.47
C GLN A 429 18.45 -2.87 -9.80
N TYR A 430 19.17 -2.69 -10.90
CA TYR A 430 18.79 -3.30 -12.19
C TYR A 430 18.81 -4.82 -12.13
N HIS A 431 19.87 -5.43 -11.59
CA HIS A 431 19.96 -6.89 -11.49
C HIS A 431 18.95 -7.48 -10.50
N LEU A 432 18.71 -6.83 -9.37
CA LEU A 432 17.65 -7.20 -8.42
C LEU A 432 16.28 -7.14 -9.10
N HIS A 433 16.01 -6.09 -9.86
CA HIS A 433 14.76 -5.94 -10.63
C HIS A 433 14.58 -7.10 -11.62
N LEU A 434 15.62 -7.44 -12.40
CA LEU A 434 15.53 -8.57 -13.33
C LEU A 434 15.29 -9.91 -12.61
N GLN A 435 15.97 -10.17 -11.50
CA GLN A 435 15.82 -11.43 -10.76
C GLN A 435 14.44 -11.56 -10.11
N MET A 436 13.91 -10.47 -9.54
CA MET A 436 12.56 -10.47 -8.97
C MET A 436 11.47 -10.59 -10.06
N LEU A 437 11.66 -9.94 -11.22
CA LEU A 437 10.77 -10.10 -12.37
C LEU A 437 10.75 -11.54 -12.89
N ASP A 438 11.91 -12.19 -13.03
CA ASP A 438 11.99 -13.59 -13.45
C ASP A 438 11.24 -14.52 -12.46
N ALA A 439 11.41 -14.29 -11.16
CA ALA A 439 10.69 -15.03 -10.13
C ALA A 439 9.16 -14.84 -10.23
N ARG A 440 8.70 -13.59 -10.43
CA ARG A 440 7.28 -13.25 -10.61
C ARG A 440 6.71 -13.90 -11.86
N ASP A 441 7.38 -13.74 -13.00
CA ASP A 441 6.93 -14.30 -14.28
C ASP A 441 6.87 -15.83 -14.25
N TYR A 442 7.83 -16.45 -13.55
CA TYR A 442 7.79 -17.89 -13.31
C TYR A 442 6.59 -18.29 -12.44
N ALA A 443 6.31 -17.58 -11.35
CA ALA A 443 5.12 -17.80 -10.53
C ALA A 443 3.83 -17.70 -11.36
N HIS A 444 3.72 -16.66 -12.20
CA HIS A 444 2.58 -16.46 -13.10
C HIS A 444 2.43 -17.59 -14.12
N SER A 445 3.53 -18.13 -14.65
CA SER A 445 3.50 -19.29 -15.57
C SER A 445 2.95 -20.56 -14.91
N ARG A 446 2.95 -20.61 -13.57
CA ARG A 446 2.43 -21.71 -12.76
C ARG A 446 1.09 -21.40 -12.09
N GLY A 447 0.48 -20.25 -12.42
CA GLY A 447 -0.80 -19.83 -11.85
C GLY A 447 -0.73 -19.48 -10.36
N ILE A 448 0.45 -19.04 -9.89
CA ILE A 448 0.72 -18.62 -8.51
C ILE A 448 0.90 -17.10 -8.46
N ALA A 449 0.14 -16.44 -7.59
CA ALA A 449 0.23 -14.99 -7.38
C ALA A 449 1.25 -14.68 -6.27
N ILE A 450 1.97 -13.57 -6.39
CA ILE A 450 2.87 -13.08 -5.34
C ILE A 450 2.18 -11.95 -4.58
N LYS A 451 2.04 -12.12 -3.27
CA LYS A 451 1.49 -11.12 -2.35
C LYS A 451 2.61 -10.44 -1.58
N GLY A 452 2.80 -9.15 -1.79
CA GLY A 452 3.74 -8.33 -1.05
C GLY A 452 3.21 -7.87 0.31
N ASP A 453 4.06 -7.13 1.01
CA ASP A 453 3.74 -6.46 2.27
C ASP A 453 4.30 -5.04 2.23
N ILE A 454 3.46 -4.05 2.55
CA ILE A 454 3.76 -2.63 2.47
C ILE A 454 3.70 -2.05 3.89
N PRO A 455 4.87 -1.76 4.50
CA PRO A 455 4.94 -1.09 5.81
C PRO A 455 4.17 0.24 5.81
N ILE A 456 3.49 0.57 6.90
CA ILE A 456 2.70 1.81 6.95
C ILE A 456 3.55 3.06 6.78
N GLY A 457 4.79 3.09 7.30
CA GLY A 457 5.62 4.28 7.38
C GLY A 457 6.97 4.16 6.69
N ILE A 458 7.81 5.18 6.92
CA ILE A 458 9.23 5.20 6.55
C ILE A 458 10.08 5.35 7.81
N THR A 459 11.38 5.03 7.73
CA THR A 459 12.30 5.38 8.80
C THR A 459 12.69 6.87 8.72
N PRO A 460 12.98 7.56 9.84
CA PRO A 460 13.46 8.95 9.81
C PRO A 460 14.78 9.14 9.05
N GLN A 461 15.57 8.07 8.94
CA GLN A 461 16.88 8.03 8.27
C GLN A 461 16.78 7.28 6.93
N SER A 462 15.80 7.66 6.11
CA SER A 462 15.55 7.08 4.79
C SER A 462 15.78 8.09 3.67
N VAL A 463 15.86 7.57 2.44
CA VAL A 463 15.90 8.35 1.20
C VAL A 463 14.69 9.28 1.13
N GLU A 464 13.49 8.78 1.43
CA GLU A 464 12.27 9.57 1.31
C GLU A 464 12.19 10.67 2.37
N ALA A 465 12.63 10.42 3.61
CA ALA A 465 12.77 11.47 4.63
C ALA A 465 13.80 12.53 4.23
N TRP A 466 14.89 12.14 3.55
CA TRP A 466 15.92 13.07 3.10
C TRP A 466 15.47 13.90 1.88
N SER A 467 14.90 13.27 0.85
CA SER A 467 14.60 13.92 -0.44
C SER A 467 13.22 14.55 -0.53
N GLU A 468 12.24 14.02 0.20
CA GLU A 468 10.85 14.48 0.17
C GLU A 468 10.26 14.72 1.59
N PRO A 469 10.98 15.40 2.53
CA PRO A 469 10.56 15.53 3.93
C PRO A 469 9.20 16.19 4.12
N HIS A 470 8.77 17.02 3.15
CA HIS A 470 7.53 17.78 3.21
C HIS A 470 6.26 16.90 3.22
N TYR A 471 6.35 15.62 2.89
CA TYR A 471 5.25 14.66 3.04
C TYR A 471 5.08 14.11 4.46
N PHE A 472 5.98 14.46 5.39
CA PHE A 472 6.05 13.86 6.71
C PHE A 472 6.14 14.93 7.80
N ASN A 473 5.55 14.64 8.95
CA ASN A 473 5.74 15.43 10.17
C ASN A 473 6.92 14.81 10.92
N MET A 474 8.11 15.41 10.75
CA MET A 474 9.38 14.88 11.27
C MET A 474 9.58 15.14 12.78
N ASP A 475 8.70 15.93 13.38
CA ASP A 475 8.64 16.30 14.80
C ASP A 475 7.67 15.41 15.60
N ALA A 476 7.10 14.40 14.96
CA ALA A 476 6.16 13.45 15.54
C ALA A 476 6.59 12.00 15.25
N GLN A 477 6.13 11.06 16.07
CA GLN A 477 6.47 9.64 15.96
C GLN A 477 5.21 8.80 15.91
N ALA A 478 5.07 7.93 14.92
CA ALA A 478 3.99 6.96 14.83
C ALA A 478 4.20 5.83 15.86
N GLY A 479 3.10 5.31 16.37
CA GLY A 479 3.10 4.21 17.32
C GLY A 479 1.76 3.51 17.39
N ALA A 480 1.52 2.85 18.53
CA ALA A 480 0.24 2.28 18.89
C ALA A 480 -0.10 2.60 20.35
N PRO A 481 -1.39 2.79 20.67
CA PRO A 481 -1.83 2.84 22.07
C PRO A 481 -1.52 1.51 22.78
N PRO A 482 -1.60 1.46 24.12
CA PRO A 482 -1.54 0.22 24.87
C PRO A 482 -2.54 -0.83 24.38
N ASP A 483 -2.08 -2.08 24.40
CA ASP A 483 -2.87 -3.28 24.11
C ASP A 483 -2.49 -4.42 25.08
N ASP A 484 -3.10 -5.59 24.91
CA ASP A 484 -2.88 -6.77 25.76
C ASP A 484 -1.42 -7.29 25.74
N PHE A 485 -0.63 -6.91 24.72
CA PHE A 485 0.77 -7.31 24.57
C PHE A 485 1.76 -6.24 25.03
N SER A 486 1.39 -4.96 24.95
CA SER A 486 2.19 -3.83 25.40
C SER A 486 1.36 -2.84 26.22
N VAL A 487 1.39 -3.00 27.54
CA VAL A 487 0.71 -2.10 28.49
C VAL A 487 1.24 -0.67 28.48
N LYS A 488 2.47 -0.45 27.98
CA LYS A 488 3.08 0.88 27.82
C LYS A 488 2.82 1.50 26.44
N GLY A 489 2.05 0.83 25.57
CA GLY A 489 1.92 1.18 24.16
C GLY A 489 3.22 0.95 23.39
N GLN A 490 3.26 1.36 22.14
CA GLN A 490 4.41 1.21 21.27
C GLN A 490 4.77 2.55 20.65
N ASN A 491 6.07 2.84 20.58
CA ASN A 491 6.61 3.94 19.80
C ASN A 491 7.49 3.33 18.70
N TRP A 492 7.06 3.42 17.45
CA TRP A 492 7.78 2.83 16.32
C TRP A 492 8.85 3.78 15.78
N GLY A 493 8.83 5.06 16.17
CA GLY A 493 9.81 6.06 15.78
C GLY A 493 9.71 6.54 14.33
N PHE A 494 8.70 6.11 13.57
CA PHE A 494 8.46 6.58 12.20
C PHE A 494 7.84 7.97 12.20
N PRO A 495 8.16 8.89 11.27
CA PRO A 495 7.42 10.14 11.18
C PRO A 495 5.98 9.89 10.73
N THR A 496 5.04 10.74 11.15
CA THR A 496 3.66 10.66 10.68
C THR A 496 3.49 11.35 9.32
N TYR A 497 2.38 11.08 8.63
CA TYR A 497 2.13 11.66 7.31
C TYR A 497 1.54 13.07 7.39
N ASN A 498 2.06 13.98 6.55
CA ASN A 498 1.39 15.22 6.22
C ASN A 498 0.33 14.96 5.14
N TRP A 499 -0.81 14.41 5.55
CA TRP A 499 -1.92 14.06 4.65
C TRP A 499 -2.49 15.26 3.89
N ALA A 500 -2.45 16.46 4.49
CA ALA A 500 -2.90 17.69 3.82
C ALA A 500 -2.00 18.00 2.63
N ARG A 501 -0.67 17.97 2.83
CA ARG A 501 0.30 18.18 1.75
C ARG A 501 0.21 17.11 0.66
N MET A 502 0.00 15.84 1.04
CA MET A 502 -0.22 14.77 0.06
C MET A 502 -1.52 14.96 -0.73
N ALA A 503 -2.57 15.49 -0.13
CA ALA A 503 -3.83 15.71 -0.85
C ALA A 503 -3.69 16.77 -1.96
N GLU A 504 -2.82 17.76 -1.80
CA GLU A 504 -2.60 18.85 -2.77
C GLU A 504 -2.11 18.36 -4.14
N ASP A 505 -1.41 17.23 -4.21
CA ASP A 505 -0.92 16.63 -5.45
C ASP A 505 -1.61 15.31 -5.81
N GLY A 506 -2.75 15.04 -5.17
CA GLY A 506 -3.54 13.83 -5.41
C GLY A 506 -2.87 12.56 -4.90
N TYR A 507 -2.14 12.65 -3.78
CA TYR A 507 -1.44 11.56 -3.10
C TYR A 507 -0.36 10.91 -3.96
N SER A 508 0.40 11.73 -4.69
CA SER A 508 1.35 11.26 -5.70
C SER A 508 2.40 10.31 -5.12
N TRP A 509 2.85 10.57 -3.88
CA TRP A 509 3.84 9.75 -3.17
C TRP A 509 3.37 8.30 -2.98
N TRP A 510 2.17 8.11 -2.41
CA TRP A 510 1.59 6.78 -2.21
C TRP A 510 1.27 6.07 -3.53
N LYS A 511 0.77 6.81 -4.53
CA LYS A 511 0.51 6.24 -5.86
C LYS A 511 1.79 5.74 -6.53
N ARG A 512 2.89 6.49 -6.45
CA ARG A 512 4.21 6.04 -6.94
C ARG A 512 4.72 4.81 -6.20
N ARG A 513 4.55 4.76 -4.88
CA ARG A 513 4.91 3.59 -4.06
C ARG A 513 4.15 2.34 -4.51
N PHE A 514 2.84 2.42 -4.65
CA PHE A 514 2.03 1.30 -5.10
C PHE A 514 2.36 0.89 -6.54
N ALA A 515 2.53 1.84 -7.44
CA ALA A 515 2.94 1.57 -8.82
C ALA A 515 4.28 0.82 -8.88
N LYS A 516 5.26 1.20 -8.05
CA LYS A 516 6.55 0.50 -7.98
C LYS A 516 6.38 -0.93 -7.46
N MET A 517 5.56 -1.15 -6.43
CA MET A 517 5.31 -2.47 -5.89
C MET A 517 4.54 -3.39 -6.85
N ALA A 518 3.65 -2.83 -7.67
CA ALA A 518 2.92 -3.57 -8.71
C ALA A 518 3.81 -4.14 -9.82
N GLU A 519 5.08 -3.70 -9.93
CA GLU A 519 6.06 -4.37 -10.79
C GLU A 519 6.37 -5.79 -10.30
N TYR A 520 6.25 -6.06 -9.01
CA TYR A 520 6.71 -7.32 -8.39
C TYR A 520 5.58 -8.15 -7.77
N PHE A 521 4.46 -7.53 -7.42
CA PHE A 521 3.38 -8.15 -6.67
C PHE A 521 2.02 -8.03 -7.37
N ASP A 522 1.17 -9.04 -7.16
CA ASP A 522 -0.21 -9.09 -7.65
C ASP A 522 -1.21 -8.65 -6.57
N ALA A 523 -0.81 -8.79 -5.30
CA ALA A 523 -1.59 -8.41 -4.13
C ALA A 523 -0.66 -7.81 -3.10
N TYR A 524 -1.19 -7.04 -2.15
CA TYR A 524 -0.39 -6.52 -1.05
C TYR A 524 -1.16 -6.50 0.27
N ARG A 525 -0.44 -6.73 1.35
CA ARG A 525 -0.86 -6.33 2.70
C ARG A 525 -0.52 -4.86 2.88
N ILE A 526 -1.51 -4.04 3.23
CA ILE A 526 -1.27 -2.74 3.85
C ILE A 526 -1.09 -3.01 5.33
N ASP A 527 0.14 -2.91 5.81
CA ASP A 527 0.44 -2.91 7.23
C ASP A 527 -0.28 -1.74 7.90
N HIS A 528 -0.90 -1.98 9.06
CA HIS A 528 -1.60 -1.01 9.86
C HIS A 528 -2.55 -0.09 9.05
N VAL A 529 -3.55 -0.68 8.38
CA VAL A 529 -4.51 0.07 7.53
C VAL A 529 -5.22 1.19 8.30
N LEU A 530 -5.27 1.07 9.63
CA LEU A 530 -5.82 2.07 10.53
C LEU A 530 -5.17 3.44 10.32
N GLY A 531 -3.89 3.51 9.93
CA GLY A 531 -3.16 4.75 9.61
C GLY A 531 -3.83 5.65 8.56
N PHE A 532 -4.68 5.09 7.69
CA PHE A 532 -5.45 5.85 6.71
C PHE A 532 -6.70 6.50 7.30
N PHE A 533 -7.18 6.01 8.44
CA PHE A 533 -8.24 6.61 9.25
C PHE A 533 -7.62 7.59 10.25
N ARG A 534 -6.66 7.10 11.03
CA ARG A 534 -5.96 7.75 12.14
C ARG A 534 -4.64 7.05 12.43
N ILE A 535 -3.66 7.78 12.96
CA ILE A 535 -2.43 7.18 13.50
C ILE A 535 -2.30 7.57 14.97
N TRP A 536 -1.72 6.69 15.78
CA TRP A 536 -1.29 7.07 17.12
C TRP A 536 0.02 7.85 17.01
N GLU A 537 -0.02 9.10 17.40
CA GLU A 537 1.07 10.07 17.28
C GLU A 537 1.65 10.36 18.67
N VAL A 538 2.91 9.96 18.86
CA VAL A 538 3.72 10.17 20.04
C VAL A 538 4.60 11.41 19.80
N PRO A 539 4.53 12.45 20.66
CA PRO A 539 5.38 13.62 20.52
C PRO A 539 6.86 13.26 20.50
N SER A 540 7.68 14.00 19.75
CA SER A 540 9.11 13.70 19.60
C SER A 540 9.93 13.84 20.88
N ASP A 541 9.41 14.43 21.96
CA ASP A 541 10.06 14.49 23.27
C ASP A 541 9.68 13.33 24.21
N GLN A 542 8.79 12.43 23.74
CA GLN A 542 8.37 11.22 24.44
C GLN A 542 9.07 9.97 23.90
N VAL A 543 9.20 8.97 24.77
CA VAL A 543 9.82 7.67 24.46
C VAL A 543 8.75 6.56 24.46
N LEU A 544 7.85 6.56 25.44
CA LEU A 544 6.79 5.56 25.62
C LEU A 544 5.52 5.93 24.83
N GLY A 545 4.76 4.93 24.40
CA GLY A 545 3.52 5.11 23.64
C GLY A 545 2.38 5.74 24.44
N LEU A 546 2.38 5.65 25.77
CA LEU A 546 1.31 6.15 26.66
C LEU A 546 0.99 7.64 26.50
N MET A 547 1.98 8.44 26.11
CA MET A 547 1.86 9.90 25.97
C MET A 547 1.50 10.34 24.56
N GLY A 548 1.09 9.40 23.70
CA GLY A 548 0.57 9.72 22.38
C GLY A 548 -0.90 10.13 22.38
N HIS A 549 -1.39 10.44 21.19
CA HIS A 549 -2.79 10.78 20.90
C HIS A 549 -3.15 10.33 19.48
N PHE A 550 -4.43 10.29 19.12
CA PHE A 550 -4.82 9.99 17.74
C PHE A 550 -4.70 11.23 16.85
N ASN A 551 -4.15 11.07 15.65
CA ASN A 551 -4.08 12.10 14.62
C ASN A 551 -4.64 11.55 13.28
N PRO A 552 -5.68 12.17 12.68
CA PRO A 552 -6.42 13.32 13.22
C PRO A 552 -7.36 12.90 14.35
N ALA A 553 -7.72 13.84 15.22
CA ALA A 553 -8.73 13.67 16.25
C ALA A 553 -9.54 14.95 16.45
N MET A 554 -10.66 14.84 17.17
CA MET A 554 -11.48 15.95 17.66
C MET A 554 -11.19 16.10 19.15
N PRO A 555 -10.17 16.88 19.54
CA PRO A 555 -9.82 17.06 20.95
C PRO A 555 -10.95 17.78 21.71
N TYR A 556 -10.87 17.81 23.03
CA TYR A 556 -11.80 18.56 23.87
C TYR A 556 -11.22 19.92 24.26
N SER A 557 -12.02 20.98 24.16
CA SER A 557 -11.74 22.26 24.83
C SER A 557 -12.15 22.22 26.31
N TYR A 558 -11.78 23.26 27.06
CA TYR A 558 -12.25 23.43 28.44
C TYR A 558 -13.79 23.44 28.52
N GLU A 559 -14.46 24.20 27.66
CA GLU A 559 -15.92 24.32 27.62
C GLU A 559 -16.59 22.99 27.29
N ASP A 560 -16.00 22.23 26.37
CA ASP A 560 -16.46 20.89 26.00
C ASP A 560 -16.42 19.91 27.18
N MET A 561 -15.34 19.94 27.97
CA MET A 561 -15.19 19.11 29.18
C MET A 561 -16.15 19.57 30.28
N MET A 562 -16.25 20.87 30.51
CA MET A 562 -17.09 21.45 31.54
C MET A 562 -18.58 21.17 31.28
N SER A 563 -19.03 21.25 30.01
CA SER A 563 -20.41 20.91 29.62
C SER A 563 -20.75 19.42 29.83
N ARG A 564 -19.73 18.55 29.96
CA ARG A 564 -19.86 17.12 30.26
C ARG A 564 -19.65 16.80 31.75
N GLY A 565 -19.51 17.84 32.57
CA GLY A 565 -19.41 17.76 34.02
C GLY A 565 -18.00 17.52 34.55
N PHE A 566 -16.97 17.78 33.75
CA PHE A 566 -15.57 17.69 34.19
C PHE A 566 -14.93 19.09 34.22
N ASP A 567 -14.66 19.60 35.43
CA ASP A 567 -14.00 20.89 35.62
C ASP A 567 -12.48 20.76 35.41
N PHE A 568 -12.05 20.97 34.16
CA PHE A 568 -10.66 20.76 33.79
C PHE A 568 -9.73 21.85 34.36
N ARG A 569 -8.71 21.44 35.12
CA ARG A 569 -7.64 22.31 35.61
C ARG A 569 -6.30 21.87 35.03
N TYR A 570 -5.66 22.75 34.28
CA TYR A 570 -4.43 22.46 33.56
C TYR A 570 -3.33 21.89 34.47
N ASP A 571 -3.00 22.58 35.57
CA ASP A 571 -1.92 22.18 36.49
C ASP A 571 -2.20 20.89 37.29
N ARG A 572 -3.45 20.40 37.25
CA ARG A 572 -3.85 19.17 37.94
C ARG A 572 -4.03 18.00 36.98
N HIS A 573 -4.51 18.25 35.77
CA HIS A 573 -4.97 17.21 34.85
C HIS A 573 -4.05 17.00 33.65
N ALA A 574 -3.29 18.02 33.23
CA ALA A 574 -2.40 17.96 32.06
C ALA A 574 -0.91 18.11 32.38
N THR A 575 -0.56 18.21 33.66
CA THR A 575 0.81 18.16 34.17
C THR A 575 0.96 17.04 35.20
N PRO A 576 2.15 16.43 35.36
CA PRO A 576 2.37 15.34 36.31
C PRO A 576 1.88 15.70 37.72
N TYR A 577 0.92 14.94 38.23
CA TYR A 577 0.39 15.14 39.59
C TYR A 577 1.11 14.22 40.57
N ILE A 578 2.23 14.70 41.13
CA ILE A 578 3.13 13.90 41.97
C ILE A 578 2.94 14.26 43.45
N ARG A 579 2.65 13.25 44.28
CA ARG A 579 2.46 13.40 45.73
C ARG A 579 3.43 12.53 46.52
N TYR A 580 3.77 12.94 47.74
CA TYR A 580 4.72 12.23 48.60
C TYR A 580 4.38 10.75 48.80
N TYR A 581 3.10 10.41 49.00
CA TYR A 581 2.68 9.02 49.21
C TYR A 581 2.96 8.13 47.99
N MET A 582 2.84 8.66 46.77
CA MET A 582 3.13 7.95 45.52
C MET A 582 4.62 7.63 45.43
N LEU A 583 5.48 8.59 45.81
CA LEU A 583 6.93 8.41 45.80
C LEU A 583 7.36 7.30 46.76
N ARG A 584 6.75 7.22 47.96
CA ARG A 584 7.02 6.12 48.89
C ARG A 584 6.59 4.77 48.35
N GLU A 585 5.43 4.70 47.70
CA GLU A 585 4.91 3.45 47.13
C GLU A 585 5.73 2.98 45.92
N MET A 586 6.15 3.90 45.05
CA MET A 586 6.90 3.59 43.83
C MET A 586 8.39 3.31 44.07
N PHE A 587 9.04 4.03 44.99
CA PHE A 587 10.50 4.00 45.13
C PHE A 587 11.00 3.45 46.46
N GLY A 588 10.12 3.24 47.45
CA GLY A 588 10.49 2.69 48.76
C GLY A 588 11.63 3.48 49.42
N GLU A 589 12.72 2.79 49.76
CA GLU A 589 13.92 3.40 50.37
C GLU A 589 14.59 4.45 49.49
N ARG A 590 14.38 4.42 48.16
CA ARG A 590 14.93 5.39 47.21
C ARG A 590 14.15 6.71 47.15
N CYS A 591 13.05 6.84 47.89
CA CYS A 591 12.14 7.99 47.83
C CYS A 591 12.83 9.34 48.07
N GLN A 592 13.68 9.44 49.10
CA GLN A 592 14.36 10.70 49.43
C GLN A 592 15.33 11.13 48.32
N MET A 593 16.12 10.17 47.80
CA MET A 593 17.02 10.42 46.67
C MET A 593 16.26 10.91 45.44
N VAL A 594 15.10 10.32 45.16
CA VAL A 594 14.27 10.72 44.02
C VAL A 594 13.79 12.17 44.16
N GLN A 595 13.34 12.55 45.36
CA GLN A 595 12.92 13.92 45.66
C GLN A 595 14.06 14.92 45.45
N GLU A 596 15.22 14.66 46.06
CA GLU A 596 16.36 15.59 46.00
C GLU A 596 16.93 15.70 44.59
N THR A 597 16.92 14.60 43.82
CA THR A 597 17.56 14.53 42.51
C THR A 597 16.66 15.03 41.40
N PHE A 598 15.42 14.54 41.30
CA PHE A 598 14.57 14.70 40.12
C PHE A 598 13.40 15.68 40.27
N LEU A 599 13.07 16.09 41.49
CA LEU A 599 11.85 16.84 41.78
C LEU A 599 12.12 18.21 42.43
N ASP A 600 11.24 19.17 42.15
CA ASP A 600 11.08 20.41 42.89
C ASP A 600 9.80 20.34 43.74
N SER A 601 9.82 20.95 44.93
CA SER A 601 8.66 21.04 45.82
C SER A 601 8.04 22.42 45.68
N ASN A 602 6.81 22.50 45.18
CA ASN A 602 6.10 23.77 45.00
C ASN A 602 5.19 24.08 46.20
N GLU A 603 4.68 23.04 46.86
CA GLU A 603 3.83 23.13 48.05
C GLU A 603 4.08 21.91 48.95
N LEU A 604 3.48 21.87 50.15
CA LEU A 604 3.58 20.73 51.06
C LEU A 604 3.02 19.46 50.38
N ASP A 605 3.85 18.42 50.24
CA ASP A 605 3.54 17.14 49.61
C ASP A 605 3.19 17.17 48.10
N VAL A 606 3.48 18.25 47.38
CA VAL A 606 3.27 18.36 45.92
C VAL A 606 4.60 18.64 45.21
N PHE A 607 4.90 17.81 44.22
CA PHE A 607 6.17 17.84 43.50
C PHE A 607 5.97 18.03 41.99
N THR A 608 6.94 18.67 41.36
CA THR A 608 7.07 18.74 39.89
C THR A 608 8.44 18.20 39.48
N LEU A 609 8.54 17.66 38.27
CA LEU A 609 9.84 17.29 37.70
C LEU A 609 10.68 18.55 37.48
N LYS A 610 11.97 18.49 37.82
CA LYS A 610 12.90 19.58 37.49
C LYS A 610 12.99 19.76 35.97
N PRO A 611 13.37 20.95 35.48
CA PRO A 611 13.49 21.22 34.05
C PRO A 611 14.35 20.20 33.28
N GLU A 612 15.42 19.68 33.88
CA GLU A 612 16.33 18.69 33.31
C GLU A 612 15.70 17.29 33.15
N PHE A 613 14.52 17.06 33.73
CA PHE A 613 13.75 15.81 33.67
C PHE A 613 12.31 16.02 33.20
N SER A 614 12.05 17.17 32.57
CA SER A 614 10.69 17.62 32.22
C SER A 614 9.98 16.78 31.15
N ASN A 615 10.70 15.91 30.43
CA ASN A 615 10.15 14.95 29.48
C ASN A 615 10.95 13.64 29.44
N GLN A 616 10.40 12.64 28.77
CA GLN A 616 10.96 11.30 28.74
C GLN A 616 12.31 11.23 28.01
N LYS A 617 12.53 12.01 26.94
CA LYS A 617 13.84 12.04 26.27
C LYS A 617 14.96 12.59 27.15
N LEU A 618 14.67 13.62 27.94
CA LEU A 618 15.64 14.17 28.89
C LEU A 618 15.95 13.17 30.02
N ILE A 619 14.92 12.47 30.51
CA ILE A 619 15.09 11.38 31.49
C ILE A 619 15.98 10.29 30.86
N GLU A 620 15.67 9.82 29.65
CA GLU A 620 16.46 8.80 28.96
C GLU A 620 17.92 9.23 28.77
N ALA A 621 18.17 10.46 28.33
CA ALA A 621 19.51 11.00 28.16
C ALA A 621 20.31 11.03 29.47
N TRP A 622 19.66 11.29 30.61
CA TRP A 622 20.33 11.25 31.92
C TRP A 622 20.74 9.83 32.33
N PHE A 623 19.98 8.82 31.90
CA PHE A 623 20.27 7.40 32.16
C PHE A 623 21.18 6.75 31.12
N ASP A 624 21.64 7.49 30.11
CA ASP A 624 22.57 6.94 29.11
C ASP A 624 23.86 6.45 29.78
N GLY A 625 24.24 5.20 29.48
CA GLY A 625 25.36 4.49 30.13
C GLY A 625 25.14 4.08 31.59
N LYS A 626 23.94 4.23 32.17
CA LYS A 626 23.61 3.79 33.54
C LYS A 626 22.77 2.52 33.54
N GLU A 627 23.07 1.60 34.45
CA GLU A 627 22.37 0.32 34.60
C GLU A 627 21.35 0.34 35.77
N ASP A 628 20.41 1.30 35.80
CA ASP A 628 19.29 1.33 36.77
C ASP A 628 17.96 1.53 36.05
N ASN A 629 17.51 0.46 35.38
CA ASN A 629 16.28 0.46 34.59
C ASN A 629 15.03 0.64 35.46
N ASP A 630 15.03 0.13 36.70
CA ASP A 630 13.89 0.27 37.62
C ASP A 630 13.68 1.73 38.02
N LEU A 631 14.77 2.45 38.33
CA LEU A 631 14.68 3.87 38.61
C LEU A 631 14.26 4.66 37.37
N LYS A 632 14.86 4.38 36.21
CA LYS A 632 14.48 5.00 34.93
C LYS A 632 12.98 4.84 34.67
N ASP A 633 12.47 3.61 34.73
CA ASP A 633 11.06 3.30 34.51
C ASP A 633 10.16 3.99 35.54
N GLY A 634 10.57 4.06 36.81
CA GLY A 634 9.84 4.78 37.84
C GLY A 634 9.74 6.28 37.56
N ILE A 635 10.84 6.94 37.16
CA ILE A 635 10.82 8.37 36.81
C ILE A 635 10.02 8.62 35.54
N MET A 636 10.11 7.73 34.54
CA MET A 636 9.27 7.77 33.33
C MET A 636 7.77 7.63 33.67
N ALA A 637 7.42 6.77 34.63
CA ALA A 637 6.06 6.61 35.10
C ALA A 637 5.54 7.89 35.78
N LEU A 638 6.35 8.55 36.62
CA LEU A 638 6.01 9.85 37.20
C LEU A 638 5.71 10.91 36.14
N ALA A 639 6.52 10.99 35.08
CA ALA A 639 6.29 11.90 33.96
C ALA A 639 4.95 11.63 33.23
N GLY A 640 4.43 10.40 33.33
CA GLY A 640 3.16 9.97 32.75
C GLY A 640 1.95 10.07 33.68
N GLU A 641 2.07 10.62 34.89
CA GLU A 641 0.97 10.79 35.87
C GLU A 641 0.06 11.97 35.53
N VAL A 642 -0.51 11.94 34.32
CA VAL A 642 -1.48 12.92 33.80
C VAL A 642 -2.79 12.26 33.40
N LEU A 643 -3.87 13.03 33.37
CA LEU A 643 -5.17 12.59 32.87
C LEU A 643 -5.41 12.97 31.41
N PHE A 644 -4.80 14.07 30.97
CA PHE A 644 -4.92 14.60 29.63
C PHE A 644 -3.55 14.96 29.05
N VAL A 645 -3.43 14.81 27.73
CA VAL A 645 -2.28 15.25 26.92
C VAL A 645 -2.72 16.45 26.10
N LYS A 646 -1.84 17.44 25.91
CA LYS A 646 -2.16 18.62 25.09
C LYS A 646 -2.29 18.24 23.62
N ASP A 647 -3.22 18.86 22.91
CA ASP A 647 -3.22 18.81 21.46
C ASP A 647 -2.08 19.69 20.90
N PRO A 648 -1.24 19.18 19.99
CA PRO A 648 -0.12 19.94 19.45
C PRO A 648 -0.54 21.05 18.47
N ASN A 649 -1.74 20.93 17.87
CA ASN A 649 -2.18 21.79 16.78
C ASN A 649 -3.29 22.78 17.19
N ASN A 650 -4.03 22.49 18.25
CA ASN A 650 -5.18 23.24 18.73
C ASN A 650 -4.94 23.75 20.14
N PHE A 651 -4.53 25.01 20.25
CA PHE A 651 -4.27 25.65 21.54
C PHE A 651 -5.51 25.63 22.44
N GLY A 652 -5.34 25.19 23.69
CA GLY A 652 -6.43 25.08 24.67
C GLY A 652 -7.25 23.78 24.56
N CYS A 653 -6.88 22.88 23.65
CA CYS A 653 -7.54 21.59 23.50
C CYS A 653 -6.67 20.43 24.02
N PHE A 654 -7.33 19.35 24.45
CA PHE A 654 -6.71 18.23 25.15
C PHE A 654 -7.29 16.88 24.72
N HIS A 655 -6.46 15.85 24.80
CA HIS A 655 -6.79 14.45 24.58
C HIS A 655 -6.80 13.73 25.92
N PRO A 656 -7.82 12.93 26.27
CA PRO A 656 -7.72 12.02 27.40
C PRO A 656 -6.52 11.08 27.20
N ARG A 657 -5.68 10.92 28.22
CA ARG A 657 -4.57 9.96 28.16
C ARG A 657 -5.15 8.54 28.14
N ILE A 658 -4.70 7.71 27.19
CA ILE A 658 -5.10 6.31 27.14
C ILE A 658 -4.69 5.60 28.44
N SER A 659 -5.58 4.77 28.99
CA SER A 659 -5.33 4.02 30.23
C SER A 659 -5.06 4.90 31.47
N ALA A 660 -5.56 6.14 31.48
CA ALA A 660 -5.44 7.05 32.62
C ALA A 660 -6.07 6.49 33.91
N GLN A 661 -7.06 5.61 33.81
CA GLN A 661 -7.74 4.99 34.94
C GLN A 661 -6.82 4.19 35.87
N TYR A 662 -5.64 3.77 35.37
CA TYR A 662 -4.63 3.05 36.15
C TYR A 662 -3.61 3.96 36.85
N THR A 663 -3.66 5.27 36.63
CA THR A 663 -2.72 6.25 37.22
C THR A 663 -3.09 6.59 38.67
N TYR A 664 -2.12 7.05 39.46
CA TYR A 664 -2.41 7.66 40.76
C TYR A 664 -3.16 8.97 40.61
N SER A 665 -2.90 9.71 39.52
CA SER A 665 -3.62 10.93 39.16
C SER A 665 -5.14 10.71 39.08
N TYR A 666 -5.59 9.61 38.49
CA TYR A 666 -7.02 9.24 38.44
C TYR A 666 -7.55 8.78 39.79
N LYS A 667 -6.78 7.97 40.55
CA LYS A 667 -7.20 7.51 41.89
C LYS A 667 -7.51 8.67 42.85
N ALA A 668 -6.82 9.80 42.68
CA ALA A 668 -6.99 10.99 43.51
C ALA A 668 -8.20 11.87 43.13
N LEU A 669 -8.97 11.52 42.10
CA LEU A 669 -10.23 12.19 41.75
C LEU A 669 -11.37 11.78 42.70
N SER A 670 -12.38 12.63 42.86
CA SER A 670 -13.65 12.26 43.48
C SER A 670 -14.43 11.25 42.62
N GLU A 671 -15.42 10.57 43.19
CA GLU A 671 -16.24 9.63 42.41
C GLU A 671 -17.05 10.33 41.29
N GLU A 672 -17.49 11.57 41.52
CA GLU A 672 -18.13 12.40 40.51
C GLU A 672 -17.17 12.75 39.37
N GLU A 673 -15.95 13.17 39.70
CA GLU A 673 -14.89 13.48 38.73
C GLU A 673 -14.49 12.24 37.93
N LYS A 674 -14.35 11.08 38.58
CA LYS A 674 -14.08 9.79 37.90
C LYS A 674 -15.19 9.43 36.93
N SER A 675 -16.44 9.57 37.35
CA SER A 675 -17.60 9.32 36.49
C SER A 675 -17.61 10.24 35.27
N ALA A 676 -17.32 11.53 35.45
CA ALA A 676 -17.22 12.49 34.36
C ALA A 676 -16.05 12.19 33.42
N PHE A 677 -14.88 11.88 33.96
CA PHE A 677 -13.70 11.49 33.17
C PHE A 677 -13.97 10.24 32.33
N ASN A 678 -14.58 9.20 32.91
CA ASN A 678 -14.85 7.96 32.17
C ASN A 678 -15.83 8.18 31.01
N ARG A 679 -16.85 9.04 31.18
CA ARG A 679 -17.72 9.42 30.05
C ARG A 679 -16.94 10.10 28.93
N LEU A 680 -16.06 11.05 29.26
CA LEU A 680 -15.18 11.70 28.28
C LEU A 680 -14.27 10.70 27.59
N TYR A 681 -13.65 9.80 28.36
CA TYR A 681 -12.76 8.77 27.86
C TYR A 681 -13.48 7.83 26.89
N ASP A 682 -14.63 7.28 27.27
CA ASP A 682 -15.39 6.34 26.46
C ASP A 682 -15.94 7.01 25.19
N GLU A 683 -16.46 8.24 25.32
CA GLU A 683 -16.91 9.03 24.18
C GLU A 683 -15.73 9.24 23.21
N PHE A 684 -14.58 9.70 23.69
CA PHE A 684 -13.41 10.02 22.89
C PHE A 684 -12.88 8.80 22.12
N PHE A 685 -12.68 7.66 22.78
CA PHE A 685 -12.00 6.53 22.18
C PHE A 685 -12.91 5.63 21.32
N TYR A 686 -14.22 5.61 21.56
CA TYR A 686 -15.11 4.63 20.94
C TYR A 686 -16.25 5.21 20.08
N THR A 687 -16.63 6.48 20.24
CA THR A 687 -17.81 7.03 19.53
C THR A 687 -17.56 8.36 18.82
N ARG A 688 -16.89 9.32 19.47
CA ARG A 688 -16.71 10.70 19.01
C ARG A 688 -16.22 10.80 17.57
N HIS A 689 -15.29 9.93 17.17
CA HIS A 689 -14.55 10.08 15.93
C HIS A 689 -15.03 9.23 14.75
N ASN A 690 -16.05 8.37 14.90
CA ASN A 690 -16.36 7.36 13.89
C ASN A 690 -16.65 7.97 12.50
N GLU A 691 -17.52 8.97 12.41
CA GLU A 691 -17.81 9.65 11.13
C GLU A 691 -16.60 10.42 10.61
N PHE A 692 -15.89 11.11 11.50
CA PHE A 692 -14.71 11.91 11.15
C PHE A 692 -13.56 11.06 10.57
N TRP A 693 -13.28 9.91 11.17
CA TRP A 693 -12.26 8.97 10.69
C TRP A 693 -12.71 8.24 9.43
N GLN A 694 -14.00 7.92 9.29
CA GLN A 694 -14.56 7.41 8.05
C GLN A 694 -14.34 8.39 6.89
N ASP A 695 -14.63 9.67 7.09
CA ASP A 695 -14.41 10.72 6.08
C ASP A 695 -12.92 10.92 5.74
N ALA A 696 -12.03 10.77 6.73
CA ALA A 696 -10.60 10.80 6.49
C ALA A 696 -10.16 9.62 5.59
N ALA A 697 -10.61 8.40 5.90
CA ALA A 697 -10.30 7.22 5.11
C ALA A 697 -10.90 7.27 3.70
N MET A 698 -12.16 7.69 3.56
CA MET A 698 -12.85 7.78 2.27
C MET A 698 -12.27 8.85 1.34
N ARG A 699 -11.56 9.86 1.86
CA ARG A 699 -10.79 10.80 1.02
C ARG A 699 -9.48 10.20 0.49
N ARG A 700 -8.90 9.23 1.22
CA ARG A 700 -7.57 8.67 0.97
C ARG A 700 -7.66 7.33 0.23
N LEU A 701 -8.23 6.31 0.88
CA LEU A 701 -8.19 4.92 0.42
C LEU A 701 -8.68 4.73 -1.02
N PRO A 702 -9.83 5.30 -1.46
CA PRO A 702 -10.30 5.10 -2.84
C PRO A 702 -9.28 5.58 -3.88
N GLN A 703 -8.59 6.69 -3.65
CA GLN A 703 -7.60 7.20 -4.61
C GLN A 703 -6.33 6.35 -4.67
N LEU A 704 -6.01 5.65 -3.58
CA LEU A 704 -4.80 4.86 -3.44
C LEU A 704 -4.99 3.45 -3.96
N ILE A 705 -6.05 2.76 -3.54
CA ILE A 705 -6.30 1.37 -3.94
C ILE A 705 -6.58 1.24 -5.45
N THR A 706 -7.03 2.31 -6.11
CA THR A 706 -7.27 2.34 -7.56
C THR A 706 -6.04 2.76 -8.36
N ALA A 707 -4.90 3.06 -7.70
CA ALA A 707 -3.66 3.45 -8.37
C ALA A 707 -3.03 2.28 -9.14
N THR A 708 -3.34 1.06 -8.73
CA THR A 708 -2.89 -0.18 -9.37
C THR A 708 -4.05 -1.17 -9.43
N ASN A 709 -3.88 -2.26 -10.17
CA ASN A 709 -4.85 -3.34 -10.17
C ASN A 709 -4.52 -4.43 -9.13
N MET A 710 -3.61 -4.19 -8.18
CA MET A 710 -3.26 -5.19 -7.17
C MET A 710 -4.43 -5.44 -6.20
N LEU A 711 -4.60 -6.69 -5.75
CA LEU A 711 -5.57 -7.02 -4.71
C LEU A 711 -5.14 -6.41 -3.37
N THR A 712 -6.01 -5.60 -2.77
CA THR A 712 -5.73 -4.91 -1.50
C THR A 712 -6.19 -5.76 -0.33
N CYS A 713 -5.26 -6.09 0.56
CA CYS A 713 -5.51 -6.77 1.82
C CYS A 713 -5.13 -5.82 2.97
N ALA A 714 -6.06 -5.52 3.86
CA ALA A 714 -5.80 -4.73 5.05
C ALA A 714 -5.24 -5.63 6.16
N GLU A 715 -4.20 -5.18 6.85
CA GLU A 715 -4.04 -5.59 8.24
C GLU A 715 -4.81 -4.60 9.13
N ASP A 716 -5.89 -5.13 9.71
CA ASP A 716 -6.86 -4.43 10.53
C ASP A 716 -6.93 -5.07 11.93
N LEU A 717 -5.79 -5.24 12.61
CA LEU A 717 -5.72 -5.76 13.98
C LEU A 717 -5.57 -4.61 15.00
N GLY A 718 -5.68 -4.96 16.28
CA GLY A 718 -5.52 -4.02 17.40
C GLY A 718 -6.81 -3.27 17.75
N MET A 719 -6.70 -1.99 18.11
CA MET A 719 -7.84 -1.16 18.50
C MET A 719 -8.59 -0.63 17.26
N ILE A 720 -9.54 -1.43 16.78
CA ILE A 720 -10.31 -1.17 15.55
C ILE A 720 -11.55 -0.32 15.89
N PRO A 721 -11.67 0.93 15.38
CA PRO A 721 -12.88 1.72 15.56
C PRO A 721 -14.05 1.18 14.71
N ALA A 722 -15.28 1.40 15.17
CA ALA A 722 -16.50 0.86 14.55
C ALA A 722 -16.71 1.29 13.09
N CYS A 723 -16.09 2.39 12.66
CA CYS A 723 -16.14 2.86 11.29
C CYS A 723 -15.27 2.05 10.30
N VAL A 724 -14.30 1.26 10.76
CA VAL A 724 -13.36 0.57 9.87
C VAL A 724 -14.00 -0.58 9.09
N PRO A 725 -14.70 -1.55 9.72
CA PRO A 725 -15.27 -2.67 8.97
C PRO A 725 -16.24 -2.24 7.84
N PRO A 726 -17.16 -1.28 8.04
CA PRO A 726 -18.03 -0.80 6.95
C PRO A 726 -17.25 -0.14 5.80
N VAL A 727 -16.17 0.58 6.08
CA VAL A 727 -15.33 1.18 5.03
C VAL A 727 -14.59 0.12 4.23
N LEU A 728 -13.99 -0.87 4.89
CA LEU A 728 -13.31 -1.97 4.20
C LEU A 728 -14.29 -2.78 3.35
N GLU A 729 -15.50 -3.04 3.86
CA GLU A 729 -16.57 -3.70 3.12
C GLU A 729 -17.02 -2.89 1.91
N GLN A 730 -17.24 -1.57 2.08
CA GLN A 730 -17.64 -0.68 0.99
C GLN A 730 -16.58 -0.63 -0.12
N LEU A 731 -15.30 -0.63 0.25
CA LEU A 731 -14.17 -0.59 -0.68
C LEU A 731 -13.74 -1.98 -1.18
N LYS A 732 -14.40 -3.05 -0.69
CA LYS A 732 -14.09 -4.46 -1.00
C LYS A 732 -12.62 -4.82 -0.72
N ILE A 733 -12.04 -4.23 0.33
CA ILE A 733 -10.71 -4.54 0.82
C ILE A 733 -10.79 -5.80 1.70
N LEU A 734 -9.89 -6.76 1.49
CA LEU A 734 -9.88 -7.99 2.28
C LEU A 734 -9.41 -7.71 3.70
N THR A 735 -10.14 -8.20 4.71
CA THR A 735 -9.74 -8.13 6.12
C THR A 735 -8.72 -9.21 6.47
N LEU A 736 -7.95 -9.02 7.54
CA LEU A 736 -7.04 -10.04 8.08
C LEU A 736 -7.67 -10.72 9.29
N GLU A 737 -7.76 -12.05 9.24
CA GLU A 737 -8.35 -12.87 10.32
C GLU A 737 -7.30 -13.84 10.88
N ILE A 738 -6.78 -13.54 12.06
CA ILE A 738 -5.74 -14.33 12.72
C ILE A 738 -6.37 -15.23 13.78
N GLN A 739 -6.27 -16.54 13.59
CA GLN A 739 -6.94 -17.50 14.46
C GLN A 739 -6.51 -17.40 15.92
N ARG A 740 -5.21 -17.13 16.16
CA ARG A 740 -4.62 -16.94 17.50
C ARG A 740 -4.84 -15.53 18.09
N MET A 741 -5.43 -14.62 17.33
CA MET A 741 -5.73 -13.25 17.76
C MET A 741 -7.07 -12.81 17.19
N PRO A 742 -8.19 -13.38 17.69
CA PRO A 742 -9.54 -13.01 17.23
C PRO A 742 -9.86 -11.56 17.56
N LYS A 743 -10.65 -10.90 16.70
CA LYS A 743 -11.12 -9.51 16.92
C LYS A 743 -12.17 -9.41 18.02
N GLU A 744 -12.83 -10.52 18.35
CA GLU A 744 -13.88 -10.58 19.36
C GLU A 744 -13.29 -10.66 20.78
N VAL A 745 -13.68 -9.72 21.64
CA VAL A 745 -13.25 -9.67 23.04
C VAL A 745 -13.69 -10.94 23.78
N GLY A 746 -12.75 -11.57 24.49
CA GLY A 746 -13.01 -12.79 25.27
C GLY A 746 -12.92 -14.09 24.46
N VAL A 747 -12.63 -14.03 23.15
CA VAL A 747 -12.43 -15.21 22.31
C VAL A 747 -10.94 -15.54 22.19
N VAL A 748 -10.56 -16.73 22.65
CA VAL A 748 -9.15 -17.19 22.65
C VAL A 748 -8.70 -17.70 21.28
N LEU A 749 -9.59 -18.38 20.55
CA LEU A 749 -9.30 -18.97 19.24
C LEU A 749 -10.46 -18.72 18.28
N GLY A 750 -10.17 -18.11 17.14
CA GLY A 750 -11.17 -17.73 16.15
C GLY A 750 -11.77 -18.95 15.45
N ASN A 751 -13.07 -18.88 15.12
CA ASN A 751 -13.76 -19.90 14.34
C ASN A 751 -13.80 -19.50 12.85
N PRO A 752 -13.04 -20.17 11.97
CA PRO A 752 -12.98 -19.82 10.55
C PRO A 752 -14.33 -19.92 9.81
N ALA A 753 -15.33 -20.61 10.38
CA ALA A 753 -16.67 -20.68 9.82
C ALA A 753 -17.41 -19.33 9.81
N HIS A 754 -17.01 -18.39 10.67
CA HIS A 754 -17.65 -17.08 10.81
C HIS A 754 -16.87 -15.94 10.14
N TYR A 755 -15.71 -16.24 9.55
CA TYR A 755 -14.89 -15.20 8.92
C TYR A 755 -15.61 -14.61 7.69
N PRO A 756 -15.50 -13.28 7.48
CA PRO A 756 -16.01 -12.65 6.27
C PRO A 756 -15.41 -13.32 5.03
N TYR A 757 -16.22 -13.46 3.98
CA TYR A 757 -15.74 -14.11 2.75
C TYR A 757 -14.56 -13.36 2.10
N LEU A 758 -14.59 -12.01 2.12
CA LEU A 758 -13.47 -11.17 1.69
C LEU A 758 -12.46 -11.01 2.83
N SER A 759 -11.77 -12.08 3.16
CA SER A 759 -10.71 -12.07 4.17
C SER A 759 -9.51 -12.91 3.74
N VAL A 760 -8.36 -12.61 4.36
CA VAL A 760 -7.20 -13.48 4.41
C VAL A 760 -7.13 -14.05 5.82
N CYS A 761 -7.23 -15.37 5.95
CA CYS A 761 -7.12 -16.02 7.25
C CYS A 761 -5.78 -16.74 7.42
N ALA A 762 -5.18 -16.65 8.60
CA ALA A 762 -3.96 -17.37 8.96
C ALA A 762 -3.99 -17.84 10.42
N THR A 763 -3.17 -18.83 10.75
CA THR A 763 -3.02 -19.28 12.15
C THR A 763 -2.26 -18.26 13.00
N GLY A 764 -1.33 -17.54 12.39
CA GLY A 764 -0.51 -16.48 12.99
C GLY A 764 0.17 -15.65 11.89
N THR A 765 0.99 -14.69 12.31
CA THR A 765 1.85 -13.89 11.42
C THR A 765 3.33 -14.11 11.77
N HIS A 766 4.22 -13.49 11.00
CA HIS A 766 5.58 -13.22 11.47
C HIS A 766 5.52 -12.34 12.73
#